data_AF-A0A1C5G5T0-F1
#
_entry.id   AF-A0A1C5G5T0-F1
#
_cell.length_a   1.000
_cell.length_b   1.000
_cell.length_c   1.000
_cell.angle_alpha   90.00
_cell.angle_beta   90.00
_cell.angle_gamma   90.00
#
_symmetry.space_group_name_H-M   'P 1'
#
loop_
_entity.id
_entity.type
_entity.pdbx_description
1 polymer ?
#
loop_
_entity_poly.entity_id
_entity_poly.type
_entity_poly.pdbx_seq_one_letter_code
_entity_poly.pdbx_strand_id
1 'polypeptide(L)'
;MSVDGWNTVLVLGGIRSGKSEFAESLVADAPTVRYVATAADAPADDAEWAARLAAHRERRPETWTTEETAADPRRLADVLAAAGPNETLLVDDLGGWVTVLLDPAHQPADDTATIAELAAAVRSCAARLVLVSPEVGLSLVPTTPLGRAFTDALGAANRAVADACDAVVLVVAGQAAWLKPRAPHPATVPAQAGSAQAGPTQAGLAQNGAPGVPGGARGSVAASEPSPEVFTPAPPAAPDAAHGAEPTGTAWAAPTMALPMVATGLVIQPGMELPMPDEYTGPQAIERLATLDVPGSGLGVLERAVGFAAATQGTPTPAPWGSVRVLLLHGDHLGGAAAGTVEGESARRARQARAGQGALARLAAESGAGLQVVEAPASAPMEAEPALTGEQVEVALRYGWRLAEEAADAGVRLLVLGACGAGTEAAAAAVLVATAGAEAPAVLPRVLTGSGEIDDAAWMTRCATVRDALHRTRNSPRSAKDVLAELGGGDIAVATGVLLGATARRLPVMLDGPVGVAAAMVTRDLAGQARHWCLLADHGGHPAVRLGADVLGLTPLLDLRLDLGEGANALAALPLLRSVLALAAALPAHPSLGGDDEQDTDEPDFREPEPAGPGPTSTEPDFREPEPAGPGPTSTGSESEPVDPSGRRAG
;
A
#
# COMPACT_ATOMS: atom_id res chain seq x y z
N MET A 1 16.78 -36.02 -25.85
CA MET A 1 16.95 -35.88 -24.38
C MET A 1 17.70 -34.58 -24.14
N SER A 2 17.06 -33.62 -23.47
CA SER A 2 17.66 -32.32 -23.13
C SER A 2 18.91 -32.52 -22.28
N VAL A 3 19.92 -31.69 -22.51
CA VAL A 3 21.21 -31.66 -21.80
C VAL A 3 21.03 -31.42 -20.28
N ASP A 4 19.87 -30.90 -19.88
CA ASP A 4 19.56 -30.45 -18.52
C ASP A 4 18.67 -31.43 -17.71
N GLY A 5 18.26 -32.55 -18.30
CA GLY A 5 17.64 -33.68 -17.56
C GLY A 5 16.17 -33.50 -17.15
N TRP A 6 15.46 -32.52 -17.71
CA TRP A 6 14.00 -32.36 -17.62
C TRP A 6 13.36 -32.54 -18.99
N ASN A 7 12.13 -33.07 -19.02
CA ASN A 7 11.31 -33.08 -20.23
C ASN A 7 10.25 -31.97 -20.17
N THR A 8 9.73 -31.65 -18.99
CA THR A 8 8.70 -30.61 -18.79
C THR A 8 9.10 -29.61 -17.70
N VAL A 9 9.08 -28.31 -18.00
CA VAL A 9 9.37 -27.23 -17.05
C VAL A 9 8.25 -26.19 -17.05
N LEU A 10 7.78 -25.82 -15.87
CA LEU A 10 6.92 -24.65 -15.68
C LEU A 10 7.74 -23.46 -15.15
N VAL A 11 7.70 -22.35 -15.87
CA VAL A 11 8.32 -21.06 -15.53
C VAL A 11 7.23 -20.09 -15.05
N LEU A 12 7.23 -19.84 -13.74
CA LEU A 12 6.36 -18.90 -13.06
C LEU A 12 7.06 -17.55 -12.89
N GLY A 13 6.31 -16.45 -12.86
CA GLY A 13 6.87 -15.15 -12.49
C GLY A 13 5.87 -14.00 -12.57
N GLY A 14 6.20 -12.90 -11.88
CA GLY A 14 5.43 -11.67 -11.95
C GLY A 14 5.55 -10.94 -13.29
N ILE A 15 4.76 -9.87 -13.46
CA ILE A 15 4.90 -8.95 -14.60
C ILE A 15 6.31 -8.35 -14.60
N ARG A 16 6.98 -8.36 -15.77
CA ARG A 16 8.36 -7.85 -15.94
C ARG A 16 9.41 -8.52 -15.03
N SER A 17 9.15 -9.75 -14.58
CA SER A 17 10.11 -10.52 -13.78
C SER A 17 11.29 -11.09 -14.56
N GLY A 18 11.24 -11.09 -15.90
CA GLY A 18 12.21 -11.79 -16.75
C GLY A 18 11.83 -13.23 -17.10
N LYS A 19 10.57 -13.65 -16.83
CA LYS A 19 10.13 -15.05 -17.00
C LYS A 19 10.18 -15.55 -18.45
N SER A 20 9.84 -14.71 -19.43
CA SER A 20 9.85 -15.09 -20.84
C SER A 20 11.29 -15.21 -21.35
N GLU A 21 12.18 -14.27 -20.99
CA GLU A 21 13.61 -14.33 -21.32
C GLU A 21 14.29 -15.58 -20.71
N PHE A 22 13.94 -15.91 -19.46
CA PHE A 22 14.41 -17.13 -18.83
C PHE A 22 13.90 -18.37 -19.56
N ALA A 23 12.61 -18.43 -19.91
CA ALA A 23 12.02 -19.56 -20.62
C ALA A 23 12.63 -19.76 -22.03
N GLU A 24 12.88 -18.67 -22.76
CA GLU A 24 13.59 -18.69 -24.05
C GLU A 24 15.02 -19.24 -23.90
N SER A 25 15.73 -18.86 -22.83
CA SER A 25 17.08 -19.38 -22.56
C SER A 25 17.12 -20.91 -22.37
N LEU A 26 16.03 -21.51 -21.87
CA LEU A 26 15.90 -22.96 -21.67
C LEU A 26 15.72 -23.74 -22.98
N VAL A 27 15.42 -23.08 -24.10
CA VAL A 27 15.22 -23.72 -25.40
C VAL A 27 16.18 -23.20 -26.48
N ALA A 28 17.10 -22.31 -26.11
CA ALA A 28 18.03 -21.66 -27.03
C ALA A 28 19.00 -22.64 -27.73
N ASP A 29 19.27 -23.81 -27.13
CA ASP A 29 20.09 -24.87 -27.70
C ASP A 29 19.34 -25.79 -28.67
N ALA A 30 18.00 -25.68 -28.74
CA ALA A 30 17.19 -26.52 -29.59
C ALA A 30 17.28 -26.09 -31.07
N PRO A 31 17.43 -27.03 -32.02
CA PRO A 31 17.57 -26.71 -33.44
C PRO A 31 16.30 -26.09 -34.04
N THR A 32 15.13 -26.47 -33.53
CA THR A 32 13.81 -25.95 -33.93
C THR A 32 12.92 -25.89 -32.69
N VAL A 33 12.20 -24.78 -32.51
CA VAL A 33 11.24 -24.60 -31.43
C VAL A 33 9.86 -24.30 -32.01
N ARG A 34 8.85 -25.00 -31.51
CA ARG A 34 7.45 -24.68 -31.76
C ARG A 34 6.94 -23.78 -30.64
N TYR A 35 6.80 -22.50 -30.96
CA TYR A 35 6.21 -21.52 -30.06
C TYR A 35 4.69 -21.62 -30.11
N VAL A 36 4.03 -21.87 -28.97
CA VAL A 36 2.58 -21.99 -28.87
C VAL A 36 2.03 -20.72 -28.24
N ALA A 37 1.39 -19.89 -29.06
CA ALA A 37 0.73 -18.66 -28.63
C ALA A 37 -0.69 -18.99 -28.15
N THR A 38 -0.98 -18.62 -26.91
CA THR A 38 -2.26 -18.92 -26.23
C THR A 38 -3.18 -17.71 -26.10
N ALA A 39 -2.63 -16.50 -26.18
CA ALA A 39 -3.41 -15.27 -26.13
C ALA A 39 -4.03 -14.94 -27.49
N ALA A 40 -5.24 -14.38 -27.48
CA ALA A 40 -5.90 -13.86 -28.67
C ALA A 40 -5.18 -12.60 -29.20
N ASP A 41 -5.41 -12.29 -30.47
CA ASP A 41 -4.91 -11.06 -31.09
C ASP A 41 -5.37 -9.82 -30.32
N ALA A 42 -4.57 -8.76 -30.38
CA ALA A 42 -4.87 -7.52 -29.69
C ALA A 42 -6.18 -6.89 -30.19
N PRO A 43 -7.09 -6.45 -29.29
CA PRO A 43 -8.18 -5.56 -29.65
C PRO A 43 -7.64 -4.34 -30.40
N ALA A 44 -8.37 -3.86 -31.41
CA ALA A 44 -7.89 -2.77 -32.28
C ALA A 44 -7.61 -1.45 -31.52
N ASP A 45 -8.07 -1.32 -30.28
CA ASP A 45 -7.94 -0.17 -29.39
C ASP A 45 -6.85 -0.32 -28.31
N ASP A 46 -6.15 -1.46 -28.21
CA ASP A 46 -5.04 -1.66 -27.26
C ASP A 46 -3.66 -1.62 -27.94
N ALA A 47 -3.19 -0.39 -28.18
CA ALA A 47 -1.89 -0.14 -28.81
C ALA A 47 -0.71 -0.63 -27.95
N GLU A 48 -0.85 -0.68 -26.62
CA GLU A 48 0.20 -1.16 -25.73
C GLU A 48 0.35 -2.68 -25.83
N TRP A 49 -0.77 -3.41 -25.83
CA TRP A 49 -0.80 -4.85 -26.02
C TRP A 49 -0.29 -5.25 -27.42
N ALA A 50 -0.69 -4.52 -28.47
CA ALA A 50 -0.19 -4.72 -29.82
C ALA A 50 1.34 -4.54 -29.91
N ALA A 51 1.90 -3.52 -29.26
CA ALA A 51 3.34 -3.29 -29.20
C ALA A 51 4.09 -4.41 -28.46
N ARG A 52 3.49 -4.96 -27.39
CA ARG A 52 4.06 -6.11 -26.66
C ARG A 52 4.07 -7.37 -27.50
N LEU A 53 2.99 -7.67 -28.23
CA LEU A 53 2.94 -8.78 -29.18
C LEU A 53 3.99 -8.63 -30.29
N ALA A 54 4.16 -7.42 -30.84
CA ALA A 54 5.16 -7.14 -31.86
C ALA A 54 6.59 -7.36 -31.34
N ALA A 55 6.93 -6.78 -30.19
CA ALA A 55 8.26 -6.96 -29.58
C ALA A 55 8.55 -8.43 -29.26
N HIS A 56 7.52 -9.21 -28.88
CA HIS A 56 7.70 -10.64 -28.61
C HIS A 56 7.81 -11.47 -29.90
N ARG A 57 7.17 -11.05 -31.01
CA ARG A 57 7.36 -11.65 -32.34
C ARG A 57 8.76 -11.35 -32.90
N GLU A 58 9.26 -10.13 -32.75
CA GLU A 58 10.58 -9.69 -33.25
C GLU A 58 11.76 -10.39 -32.56
N ARG A 59 11.63 -10.79 -31.30
CA ARG A 59 12.70 -11.50 -30.56
C ARG A 59 12.90 -12.95 -30.99
N ARG A 60 11.99 -13.52 -31.77
CA ARG A 60 12.01 -14.95 -32.11
C ARG A 60 12.97 -15.23 -33.28
N PRO A 61 13.88 -16.21 -33.16
CA PRO A 61 14.67 -16.65 -34.30
C PRO A 61 13.79 -17.13 -35.46
N GLU A 62 14.22 -16.91 -36.71
CA GLU A 62 13.50 -17.37 -37.91
C GLU A 62 13.32 -18.90 -37.98
N THR A 63 14.11 -19.65 -37.20
CA THR A 63 14.02 -21.12 -37.08
C THR A 63 12.83 -21.59 -36.24
N TRP A 64 12.08 -20.67 -35.60
CA TRP A 64 10.94 -21.00 -34.76
C TRP A 64 9.64 -20.98 -35.56
N THR A 65 8.78 -21.96 -35.31
CA THR A 65 7.42 -22.01 -35.89
C THR A 65 6.41 -21.57 -34.84
N THR A 66 5.46 -20.72 -35.19
CA THR A 66 4.38 -20.29 -34.27
C THR A 66 3.09 -21.08 -34.53
N GLU A 67 2.47 -21.58 -33.47
CA GLU A 67 1.15 -22.22 -33.49
C GLU A 67 0.20 -21.45 -32.56
N GLU A 68 -0.92 -20.96 -33.09
CA GLU A 68 -1.89 -20.17 -32.34
C GLU A 68 -3.05 -21.04 -31.84
N THR A 69 -3.34 -20.94 -30.55
CA THR A 69 -4.34 -21.79 -29.86
C THR A 69 -5.49 -21.00 -29.24
N ALA A 70 -5.51 -19.68 -29.41
CA ALA A 70 -6.44 -18.77 -28.71
C ALA A 70 -7.93 -18.92 -29.08
N ALA A 71 -8.26 -19.69 -30.12
CA ALA A 71 -9.64 -19.89 -30.57
C ALA A 71 -10.42 -20.94 -29.77
N ASP A 72 -9.73 -21.86 -29.08
CA ASP A 72 -10.36 -22.93 -28.29
C ASP A 72 -9.40 -23.35 -27.17
N PRO A 73 -9.81 -23.28 -25.88
CA PRO A 73 -8.93 -23.65 -24.77
C PRO A 73 -8.47 -25.13 -24.82
N ARG A 74 -9.21 -26.02 -25.49
CA ARG A 74 -8.84 -27.45 -25.65
C ARG A 74 -7.70 -27.65 -26.65
N ARG A 75 -7.52 -26.72 -27.59
CA ARG A 75 -6.53 -26.84 -28.65
C ARG A 75 -5.10 -26.93 -28.12
N LEU A 76 -4.81 -26.27 -27.00
CA LEU A 76 -3.49 -26.40 -26.36
C LEU A 76 -3.21 -27.85 -25.96
N ALA A 77 -4.18 -28.55 -25.35
CA ALA A 77 -4.01 -29.95 -24.97
C ALA A 77 -3.80 -30.86 -26.19
N ASP A 78 -4.50 -30.61 -27.30
CA ASP A 78 -4.33 -31.34 -28.55
C ASP A 78 -2.94 -31.17 -29.15
N VAL A 79 -2.40 -29.94 -29.14
CA VAL A 79 -1.04 -29.63 -29.61
C VAL A 79 0.00 -30.37 -28.76
N LEU A 80 -0.15 -30.36 -27.44
CA LEU A 80 0.75 -31.06 -26.53
C LEU A 80 0.70 -32.59 -26.72
N ALA A 81 -0.48 -33.15 -27.00
CA ALA A 81 -0.68 -34.58 -27.21
C ALA A 81 -0.13 -35.07 -28.56
N ALA A 82 -0.16 -34.21 -29.59
CA ALA A 82 0.36 -34.52 -30.93
C ALA A 82 1.88 -34.38 -31.05
N ALA A 83 2.54 -33.72 -30.10
CA ALA A 83 3.97 -33.42 -30.15
C ALA A 83 4.85 -34.68 -30.04
N GLY A 84 5.76 -34.86 -31.00
CA GLY A 84 6.68 -35.99 -31.02
C GLY A 84 7.87 -35.86 -30.04
N PRO A 85 8.56 -36.97 -29.72
CA PRO A 85 9.65 -36.99 -28.72
C PRO A 85 10.92 -36.20 -29.10
N ASN A 86 11.06 -35.81 -30.37
CA ASN A 86 12.20 -35.02 -30.85
C ASN A 86 11.87 -33.54 -31.01
N GLU A 87 10.66 -33.12 -30.63
CA GLU A 87 10.22 -31.73 -30.73
C GLU A 87 10.53 -30.96 -29.45
N THR A 88 10.62 -29.63 -29.57
CA THR A 88 10.72 -28.70 -28.44
C THR A 88 9.61 -27.67 -28.54
N LEU A 89 8.81 -27.54 -27.50
CA LEU A 89 7.67 -26.64 -27.40
C LEU A 89 7.91 -25.58 -26.33
N LEU A 90 7.56 -24.34 -26.64
CA LEU A 90 7.50 -23.23 -25.70
C LEU A 90 6.09 -22.64 -25.71
N VAL A 91 5.36 -22.78 -24.61
CA VAL A 91 4.01 -22.23 -24.42
C VAL A 91 4.12 -20.93 -23.64
N ASP A 92 3.75 -19.80 -24.24
CA ASP A 92 3.74 -18.48 -23.57
C ASP A 92 2.44 -17.72 -23.93
N ASP A 93 1.49 -17.56 -23.00
CA ASP A 93 1.48 -18.06 -21.60
C ASP A 93 0.13 -18.65 -21.13
N LEU A 94 0.14 -19.34 -19.99
CA LEU A 94 -1.10 -19.84 -19.40
C LEU A 94 -2.06 -18.70 -18.97
N GLY A 95 -1.60 -17.47 -18.82
CA GLY A 95 -2.46 -16.31 -18.56
C GLY A 95 -3.36 -15.98 -19.76
N GLY A 96 -2.80 -15.98 -20.97
CA GLY A 96 -3.55 -15.89 -22.22
C GLY A 96 -4.53 -17.05 -22.37
N TRP A 97 -4.10 -18.27 -22.04
CA TRP A 97 -4.96 -19.45 -22.09
C TRP A 97 -6.16 -19.36 -21.12
N VAL A 98 -5.95 -18.88 -19.88
CA VAL A 98 -7.04 -18.68 -18.91
C VAL A 98 -8.01 -17.59 -19.37
N THR A 99 -7.51 -16.56 -20.07
CA THR A 99 -8.39 -15.55 -20.68
C THR A 99 -9.37 -16.19 -21.67
N VAL A 100 -8.89 -17.12 -22.50
CA VAL A 100 -9.73 -17.86 -23.46
C VAL A 100 -10.68 -18.84 -22.76
N LEU A 101 -10.23 -19.49 -21.69
CA LEU A 101 -11.04 -20.39 -20.86
C LEU A 101 -12.25 -19.67 -20.24
N LEU A 102 -12.05 -18.45 -19.76
CA LEU A 102 -13.09 -17.63 -19.10
C LEU A 102 -13.91 -16.77 -20.08
N ASP A 103 -13.64 -16.84 -21.39
CA ASP A 103 -14.39 -16.10 -22.40
C ASP A 103 -15.88 -16.49 -22.34
N PRO A 104 -16.81 -15.52 -22.20
CA PRO A 104 -18.25 -15.77 -22.22
C PRO A 104 -18.74 -16.59 -23.43
N ALA A 105 -18.06 -16.52 -24.58
CA ALA A 105 -18.39 -17.30 -25.76
C ALA A 105 -18.23 -18.82 -25.55
N HIS A 106 -17.39 -19.23 -24.60
CA HIS A 106 -17.15 -20.63 -24.23
C HIS A 106 -17.93 -21.07 -22.99
N GLN A 107 -18.71 -20.18 -22.37
CA GLN A 107 -19.40 -20.44 -21.10
C GLN A 107 -20.90 -20.72 -21.28
N PRO A 108 -21.53 -21.54 -20.41
CA PRO A 108 -20.93 -22.23 -19.27
C PRO A 108 -20.12 -23.47 -19.69
N ALA A 109 -18.88 -23.59 -19.19
CA ALA A 109 -18.01 -24.76 -19.36
C ALA A 109 -17.56 -25.33 -18.01
N ASP A 110 -17.08 -26.57 -18.02
CA ASP A 110 -16.39 -27.16 -16.88
C ASP A 110 -14.89 -26.81 -16.95
N ASP A 111 -14.55 -25.65 -16.42
CA ASP A 111 -13.17 -25.14 -16.40
C ASP A 111 -12.25 -26.07 -15.62
N THR A 112 -12.76 -26.74 -14.59
CA THR A 112 -11.99 -27.69 -13.77
C THR A 112 -11.61 -28.92 -14.57
N ALA A 113 -12.55 -29.49 -15.34
CA ALA A 113 -12.26 -30.60 -16.25
C ALA A 113 -11.25 -30.19 -17.32
N THR A 114 -11.39 -28.99 -17.90
CA THR A 114 -10.49 -28.49 -18.95
C THR A 114 -9.06 -28.28 -18.43
N ILE A 115 -8.90 -27.74 -17.21
CA ILE A 115 -7.60 -27.65 -16.54
C ILE A 115 -7.00 -29.04 -16.29
N ALA A 116 -7.81 -30.02 -15.87
CA ALA A 116 -7.35 -31.38 -15.64
C ALA A 116 -6.90 -32.07 -16.94
N GLU A 117 -7.59 -31.84 -18.05
CA GLU A 117 -7.21 -32.30 -19.40
C GLU A 117 -5.86 -31.72 -19.82
N LEU A 118 -5.65 -30.41 -19.64
CA LEU A 118 -4.36 -29.76 -19.92
C LEU A 118 -3.22 -30.38 -19.08
N ALA A 119 -3.44 -30.54 -17.77
CA ALA A 119 -2.43 -31.14 -16.89
C ALA A 119 -2.13 -32.60 -17.25
N ALA A 120 -3.12 -33.35 -17.74
CA ALA A 120 -2.92 -34.70 -18.25
C ALA A 120 -2.07 -34.70 -19.54
N ALA A 121 -2.36 -33.79 -20.47
CA ALA A 121 -1.59 -33.62 -21.70
C ALA A 121 -0.12 -33.26 -21.40
N VAL A 122 0.13 -32.35 -20.45
CA VAL A 122 1.48 -32.00 -19.98
C VAL A 122 2.20 -33.23 -19.43
N ARG A 123 1.57 -34.01 -18.55
CA ARG A 123 2.17 -35.25 -18.01
C ARG A 123 2.54 -36.27 -19.08
N SER A 124 1.74 -36.38 -20.14
CA SER A 124 1.96 -37.35 -21.22
C SER A 124 2.81 -36.83 -22.38
N CYS A 125 3.20 -35.54 -22.36
CA CYS A 125 3.92 -34.92 -23.47
C CYS A 125 5.28 -35.58 -23.66
N ALA A 126 5.53 -36.13 -24.85
CA ALA A 126 6.77 -36.80 -25.18
C ALA A 126 7.89 -35.82 -25.57
N ALA A 127 7.52 -34.61 -25.99
CA ALA A 127 8.43 -33.55 -26.41
C ALA A 127 9.12 -32.87 -25.22
N ARG A 128 10.18 -32.09 -25.50
CA ARG A 128 10.72 -31.12 -24.53
C ARG A 128 9.76 -29.94 -24.44
N LEU A 129 9.19 -29.68 -23.28
CA LEU A 129 8.14 -28.68 -23.09
C LEU A 129 8.53 -27.65 -22.02
N VAL A 130 8.46 -26.38 -22.38
CA VAL A 130 8.57 -25.26 -21.45
C VAL A 130 7.24 -24.51 -21.46
N LEU A 131 6.62 -24.34 -20.29
CA LEU A 131 5.40 -23.56 -20.12
C LEU A 131 5.71 -22.29 -19.33
N VAL A 132 5.23 -21.16 -19.80
CA VAL A 132 5.30 -19.87 -19.11
C VAL A 132 3.94 -19.57 -18.51
N SER A 133 3.92 -19.11 -17.26
CA SER A 133 2.70 -18.65 -16.64
C SER A 133 2.96 -17.47 -15.70
N PRO A 134 2.07 -16.45 -15.68
CA PRO A 134 2.14 -15.42 -14.66
C PRO A 134 1.77 -15.98 -13.27
N GLU A 135 2.50 -15.55 -12.25
CA GLU A 135 2.17 -15.83 -10.85
C GLU A 135 1.46 -14.61 -10.23
N VAL A 136 0.15 -14.54 -10.46
CA VAL A 136 -0.69 -13.42 -9.99
C VAL A 136 -1.15 -13.60 -8.54
N GLY A 137 -1.00 -14.80 -7.96
CA GLY A 137 -1.40 -15.09 -6.57
C GLY A 137 -0.55 -14.36 -5.53
N LEU A 138 0.59 -13.80 -5.96
CA LEU A 138 1.45 -12.94 -5.14
C LEU A 138 1.09 -11.44 -5.25
N SER A 139 0.06 -11.09 -6.02
CA SER A 139 -0.45 -9.72 -6.19
C SER A 139 -1.60 -9.42 -5.23
N LEU A 140 -2.12 -8.18 -5.26
CA LEU A 140 -3.36 -7.81 -4.58
C LEU A 140 -4.55 -8.58 -5.14
N VAL A 141 -5.50 -8.96 -4.27
CA VAL A 141 -6.75 -9.58 -4.69
C VAL A 141 -7.52 -8.61 -5.60
N PRO A 142 -7.91 -9.00 -6.83
CA PRO A 142 -8.61 -8.09 -7.73
C PRO A 142 -9.95 -7.61 -7.16
N THR A 143 -10.24 -6.32 -7.36
CA THR A 143 -11.48 -5.69 -6.89
C THR A 143 -12.70 -6.12 -7.72
N THR A 144 -12.49 -6.53 -8.97
CA THR A 144 -13.55 -6.96 -9.88
C THR A 144 -13.84 -8.47 -9.77
N PRO A 145 -15.10 -8.92 -9.90
CA PRO A 145 -15.44 -10.34 -9.94
C PRO A 145 -14.68 -11.12 -11.02
N LEU A 146 -14.53 -10.52 -12.21
CA LEU A 146 -13.79 -11.13 -13.33
C LEU A 146 -12.31 -11.31 -13.00
N GLY A 147 -11.68 -10.32 -12.35
CA GLY A 147 -10.29 -10.43 -11.92
C GLY A 147 -10.10 -11.54 -10.86
N ARG A 148 -11.05 -11.70 -9.93
CA ARG A 148 -11.01 -12.81 -8.97
C ARG A 148 -11.17 -14.16 -9.65
N ALA A 149 -12.15 -14.30 -10.56
CA ALA A 149 -12.33 -15.53 -11.34
C ALA A 149 -11.07 -15.90 -12.15
N PHE A 150 -10.43 -14.91 -12.79
CA PHE A 150 -9.15 -15.09 -13.48
C PHE A 150 -8.03 -15.56 -12.53
N THR A 151 -7.90 -14.91 -11.37
CA THR A 151 -6.88 -15.25 -10.37
C THR A 151 -7.09 -16.67 -9.83
N ASP A 152 -8.33 -17.05 -9.53
CA ASP A 152 -8.69 -18.37 -9.03
C ASP A 152 -8.44 -19.46 -10.09
N ALA A 153 -8.87 -19.23 -11.34
CA ALA A 153 -8.68 -20.17 -12.45
C ALA A 153 -7.20 -20.34 -12.80
N LEU A 154 -6.42 -19.24 -12.86
CA LEU A 154 -4.99 -19.29 -13.13
C LEU A 154 -4.22 -19.95 -11.98
N GLY A 155 -4.60 -19.70 -10.72
CA GLY A 155 -4.03 -20.40 -9.57
C GLY A 155 -4.30 -21.91 -9.60
N ALA A 156 -5.51 -22.32 -9.99
CA ALA A 156 -5.87 -23.72 -10.18
C ALA A 156 -5.07 -24.37 -11.33
N ALA A 157 -4.93 -23.68 -12.46
CA ALA A 157 -4.14 -24.13 -13.61
C ALA A 157 -2.65 -24.25 -13.26
N ASN A 158 -2.07 -23.24 -12.62
CA ASN A 158 -0.66 -23.25 -12.19
C ASN A 158 -0.38 -24.43 -11.26
N ARG A 159 -1.25 -24.70 -10.29
CA ARG A 159 -1.11 -25.86 -9.39
C ARG A 159 -1.15 -27.18 -10.16
N ALA A 160 -2.15 -27.37 -11.02
CA ALA A 160 -2.32 -28.61 -11.77
C ALA A 160 -1.16 -28.88 -12.75
N VAL A 161 -0.65 -27.83 -13.41
CA VAL A 161 0.50 -27.92 -14.32
C VAL A 161 1.81 -28.09 -13.56
N ALA A 162 2.01 -27.41 -12.43
CA ALA A 162 3.19 -27.59 -11.57
C ALA A 162 3.31 -29.04 -11.06
N ASP A 163 2.19 -29.66 -10.71
CA ASP A 163 2.13 -31.07 -10.33
C ASP A 163 2.50 -32.00 -11.50
N ALA A 164 2.10 -31.62 -12.72
CA ALA A 164 2.38 -32.35 -13.96
C ALA A 164 3.83 -32.24 -14.45
N CYS A 165 4.52 -31.12 -14.20
CA CYS A 165 5.87 -30.88 -14.71
C CYS A 165 6.96 -31.57 -13.88
N ASP A 166 8.09 -31.89 -14.51
CA ASP A 166 9.27 -32.45 -13.84
C ASP A 166 9.93 -31.43 -12.91
N ALA A 167 9.99 -30.17 -13.36
CA ALA A 167 10.55 -29.07 -12.60
C ALA A 167 9.72 -27.79 -12.72
N VAL A 168 9.81 -26.97 -11.67
CA VAL A 168 9.08 -25.71 -11.55
C VAL A 168 10.06 -24.66 -11.05
N VAL A 169 10.08 -23.51 -11.71
CA VAL A 169 10.94 -22.38 -11.39
C VAL A 169 10.10 -21.12 -11.24
N LEU A 170 10.39 -20.32 -10.23
CA LEU A 170 9.84 -18.99 -10.02
C LEU A 170 10.92 -17.95 -10.35
N VAL A 171 10.63 -17.06 -11.29
CA VAL A 171 11.52 -15.97 -11.69
C VAL A 171 11.10 -14.69 -10.97
N VAL A 172 12.03 -14.08 -10.23
CA VAL A 172 11.83 -12.83 -9.49
C VAL A 172 13.01 -11.91 -9.76
N ALA A 173 12.75 -10.70 -10.27
CA ALA A 173 13.79 -9.73 -10.61
C ALA A 173 14.92 -10.30 -11.49
N GLY A 174 14.57 -11.14 -12.48
CA GLY A 174 15.52 -11.82 -13.37
C GLY A 174 16.25 -13.00 -12.75
N GLN A 175 15.99 -13.34 -11.49
CA GLN A 175 16.63 -14.45 -10.78
C GLN A 175 15.72 -15.67 -10.72
N ALA A 176 16.25 -16.84 -11.04
CA ALA A 176 15.52 -18.10 -11.04
C ALA A 176 15.63 -18.84 -9.69
N ALA A 177 14.47 -19.09 -9.06
CA ALA A 177 14.35 -19.90 -7.86
C ALA A 177 13.61 -21.21 -8.18
N TRP A 178 14.31 -22.34 -8.12
CA TRP A 178 13.73 -23.65 -8.39
C TRP A 178 12.85 -24.12 -7.22
N LEU A 179 11.54 -24.20 -7.43
CA LEU A 179 10.55 -24.63 -6.44
C LEU A 179 10.42 -26.15 -6.38
N LYS A 180 10.49 -26.80 -7.54
CA LYS A 180 10.50 -28.26 -7.68
C LYS A 180 11.82 -28.66 -8.35
N PRO A 181 12.87 -28.92 -7.55
CA PRO A 181 14.12 -29.45 -8.07
C PRO A 181 14.00 -30.95 -8.37
N ARG A 182 14.83 -31.43 -9.31
CA ARG A 182 14.91 -32.81 -9.83
C ARG A 182 14.73 -33.93 -8.77
N ALA A 183 14.01 -35.01 -9.12
CA ALA A 183 14.14 -36.31 -8.44
C ALA A 183 15.48 -36.99 -8.81
N PRO A 184 16.37 -37.31 -7.86
CA PRO A 184 17.72 -37.77 -8.19
C PRO A 184 17.70 -39.16 -8.85
N HIS A 185 18.27 -39.28 -10.05
CA HIS A 185 18.71 -40.57 -10.58
C HIS A 185 19.90 -41.06 -9.73
N PRO A 186 19.96 -42.35 -9.33
CA PRO A 186 21.08 -42.87 -8.53
C PRO A 186 22.39 -42.69 -9.29
N ALA A 187 23.24 -41.80 -8.77
CA ALA A 187 24.62 -41.70 -9.21
C ALA A 187 25.37 -42.93 -8.69
N THR A 188 25.74 -43.83 -9.59
CA THR A 188 26.83 -44.77 -9.39
C THR A 188 28.08 -44.00 -8.99
N VAL A 189 28.51 -44.22 -7.75
CA VAL A 189 29.78 -43.75 -7.19
C VAL A 189 30.94 -44.42 -7.91
N PRO A 190 31.99 -43.68 -8.27
CA PRO A 190 33.35 -44.18 -8.12
C PRO A 190 34.00 -43.51 -6.92
N ALA A 191 34.50 -44.35 -6.02
CA ALA A 191 35.19 -43.96 -4.81
C ALA A 191 36.51 -43.25 -5.13
N GLN A 192 36.81 -42.15 -4.43
CA GLN A 192 38.16 -41.87 -3.97
C GLN A 192 38.15 -41.21 -2.59
N ALA A 193 39.08 -41.67 -1.78
CA ALA A 193 39.28 -41.42 -0.37
C ALA A 193 39.97 -40.09 -0.09
N GLY A 194 39.69 -39.52 1.09
CA GLY A 194 40.46 -38.41 1.66
C GLY A 194 39.92 -37.96 3.00
N SER A 195 40.54 -38.46 4.07
CA SER A 195 40.22 -38.24 5.48
C SER A 195 40.48 -36.81 5.98
N ALA A 196 39.63 -36.29 6.86
CA ALA A 196 40.05 -35.40 7.96
C ALA A 196 39.05 -35.48 9.13
N GLN A 197 39.58 -35.69 10.33
CA GLN A 197 38.89 -36.05 11.56
C GLN A 197 38.19 -34.87 12.25
N ALA A 198 37.05 -35.15 12.87
CA ALA A 198 36.37 -34.28 13.83
C ALA A 198 36.68 -34.73 15.27
N GLY A 199 37.02 -33.78 16.15
CA GLY A 199 37.13 -33.98 17.60
C GLY A 199 36.03 -33.20 18.34
N PRO A 200 35.48 -33.72 19.46
CA PRO A 200 34.41 -33.07 20.20
C PRO A 200 34.98 -32.23 21.37
N THR A 201 34.35 -31.10 21.67
CA THR A 201 34.64 -30.34 22.90
C THR A 201 33.39 -30.23 23.76
N GLN A 202 33.48 -30.82 24.95
CA GLN A 202 32.49 -30.79 26.02
C GLN A 202 32.56 -29.50 26.84
N ALA A 203 31.40 -29.16 27.41
CA ALA A 203 31.17 -28.13 28.40
C ALA A 203 31.89 -28.39 29.74
N GLY A 204 32.38 -27.32 30.37
CA GLY A 204 32.96 -27.33 31.71
C GLY A 204 32.20 -26.41 32.67
N LEU A 205 31.68 -27.00 33.74
CA LEU A 205 31.18 -26.37 34.97
C LEU A 205 32.25 -26.51 36.08
N ALA A 206 32.51 -25.46 36.86
CA ALA A 206 33.12 -25.51 38.20
C ALA A 206 32.81 -24.18 38.92
N GLN A 207 31.92 -24.10 39.91
CA GLN A 207 32.01 -24.45 41.34
C GLN A 207 32.93 -23.55 42.21
N ASN A 208 32.28 -22.97 43.24
CA ASN A 208 32.74 -22.02 44.24
C ASN A 208 33.71 -22.59 45.30
N GLY A 209 34.52 -21.70 45.88
CA GLY A 209 35.13 -21.87 47.21
C GLY A 209 35.76 -20.57 47.74
N ALA A 210 35.27 -20.07 48.88
CA ALA A 210 35.86 -18.98 49.70
C ALA A 210 36.40 -19.59 51.03
N PRO A 211 36.88 -18.84 52.07
CA PRO A 211 37.33 -17.43 52.21
C PRO A 211 38.67 -17.28 53.00
N GLY A 212 39.21 -16.06 53.15
CA GLY A 212 40.28 -15.76 54.12
C GLY A 212 40.75 -14.29 54.16
N VAL A 213 40.54 -13.61 55.28
CA VAL A 213 41.05 -12.27 55.71
C VAL A 213 41.58 -12.49 57.16
N PRO A 214 42.48 -11.70 57.80
CA PRO A 214 42.81 -10.29 57.55
C PRO A 214 44.27 -9.82 57.82
N GLY A 215 44.56 -8.55 57.47
CA GLY A 215 45.39 -7.67 58.32
C GLY A 215 46.53 -6.90 57.63
N GLY A 216 46.48 -5.56 57.67
CA GLY A 216 47.64 -4.70 57.43
C GLY A 216 47.32 -3.35 56.77
N ALA A 217 47.04 -2.34 57.57
CA ALA A 217 46.77 -0.97 57.14
C ALA A 217 48.01 -0.25 56.56
N ARG A 218 47.83 0.51 55.46
CA ARG A 218 47.97 1.99 55.40
C ARG A 218 47.96 2.51 53.95
N GLY A 219 46.92 3.28 53.61
CA GLY A 219 47.02 4.54 52.87
C GLY A 219 47.34 4.51 51.37
N SER A 220 46.32 4.29 50.55
CA SER A 220 46.16 4.96 49.26
C SER A 220 44.67 5.19 49.08
N VAL A 221 44.21 6.43 49.30
CA VAL A 221 42.86 6.82 48.90
C VAL A 221 42.91 6.87 47.37
N ALA A 222 42.43 5.81 46.72
CA ALA A 222 42.15 5.87 45.29
C ALA A 222 41.16 7.01 45.10
N ALA A 223 41.60 8.06 44.40
CA ALA A 223 40.73 9.15 44.00
C ALA A 223 39.57 8.53 43.23
N SER A 224 38.35 8.75 43.72
CA SER A 224 37.13 8.42 43.00
C SER A 224 37.19 9.14 41.65
N GLU A 225 37.30 8.38 40.55
CA GLU A 225 37.20 8.92 39.20
C GLU A 225 35.93 9.77 39.13
N PRO A 226 36.01 11.02 38.65
CA PRO A 226 34.81 11.85 38.52
C PRO A 226 33.84 11.13 37.59
N SER A 227 32.57 11.05 38.00
CA SER A 227 31.53 10.51 37.15
C SER A 227 31.52 11.28 35.82
N PRO A 228 31.34 10.60 34.67
CA PRO A 228 31.29 11.25 33.38
C PRO A 228 30.25 12.37 33.38
N GLU A 229 30.55 13.44 32.67
CA GLU A 229 29.73 14.64 32.62
C GLU A 229 28.35 14.33 32.03
N VAL A 230 27.30 14.72 32.74
CA VAL A 230 25.92 14.62 32.26
C VAL A 230 25.64 15.84 31.41
N PHE A 231 25.60 15.65 30.09
CA PHE A 231 25.20 16.67 29.15
C PHE A 231 23.69 16.59 28.88
N THR A 232 22.98 17.71 29.05
CA THR A 232 21.59 17.84 28.61
C THR A 232 21.61 18.52 27.23
N PRO A 233 21.38 17.79 26.12
CA PRO A 233 21.32 18.40 24.81
C PRO A 233 20.19 19.42 24.74
N ALA A 234 20.47 20.58 24.15
CA ALA A 234 19.41 21.51 23.79
C ALA A 234 18.56 20.88 22.69
N PRO A 235 17.22 21.05 22.73
CA PRO A 235 16.39 20.63 21.60
C PRO A 235 16.90 21.33 20.34
N PRO A 236 16.93 20.66 19.17
CA PRO A 236 17.32 21.30 17.93
C PRO A 236 16.46 22.55 17.73
N ALA A 237 17.08 23.64 17.26
CA ALA A 237 16.32 24.79 16.81
C ALA A 237 15.28 24.29 15.80
N ALA A 238 14.02 24.68 15.97
CA ALA A 238 13.02 24.40 14.94
C ALA A 238 13.60 24.88 13.60
N PRO A 239 13.52 24.08 12.52
CA PRO A 239 14.01 24.54 11.23
C PRO A 239 13.37 25.90 10.97
N ASP A 240 14.20 26.92 10.77
CA ASP A 240 13.71 28.25 10.46
C ASP A 240 12.77 28.10 9.26
N ALA A 241 11.50 28.47 9.46
CA ALA A 241 10.67 28.82 8.32
C ALA A 241 11.42 29.97 7.65
N ALA A 242 12.12 29.66 6.56
CA ALA A 242 12.99 30.58 5.85
C ALA A 242 12.24 31.90 5.65
N HIS A 243 12.67 32.92 6.39
CA HIS A 243 12.19 34.27 6.19
C HIS A 243 12.78 34.76 4.87
N GLY A 244 11.92 34.83 3.86
CA GLY A 244 11.99 35.74 2.72
C GLY A 244 13.38 35.98 2.10
N ALA A 245 13.84 35.03 1.28
CA ALA A 245 14.57 35.42 0.08
C ALA A 245 13.54 35.86 -0.96
N GLU A 246 13.69 37.07 -1.51
CA GLU A 246 12.83 37.57 -2.59
C GLU A 246 12.81 36.57 -3.77
N PRO A 247 11.62 36.20 -4.29
CA PRO A 247 11.54 35.29 -5.41
C PRO A 247 11.88 36.04 -6.70
N THR A 248 13.10 35.86 -7.19
CA THR A 248 13.43 36.11 -8.59
C THR A 248 12.71 35.05 -9.43
N GLY A 249 11.68 35.53 -10.14
CA GLY A 249 10.74 34.80 -10.98
C GLY A 249 11.20 33.49 -11.58
N THR A 250 10.47 32.43 -11.25
CA THR A 250 10.07 31.41 -12.22
C THR A 250 8.67 30.94 -11.86
N ALA A 251 7.75 31.14 -12.80
CA ALA A 251 6.32 31.06 -12.61
C ALA A 251 5.83 29.60 -12.59
N TRP A 252 5.34 29.15 -11.43
CA TRP A 252 4.23 28.18 -11.36
C TRP A 252 3.41 28.37 -10.07
N ALA A 253 2.93 29.60 -9.87
CA ALA A 253 1.75 29.84 -9.03
C ALA A 253 0.51 29.48 -9.86
N ALA A 254 0.16 28.20 -9.91
CA ALA A 254 -1.20 27.81 -10.28
C ALA A 254 -2.10 28.03 -9.07
N PRO A 255 -3.25 28.71 -9.22
CA PRO A 255 -4.08 29.09 -8.10
C PRO A 255 -4.62 27.85 -7.39
N THR A 256 -4.57 27.88 -6.07
CA THR A 256 -5.51 27.19 -5.19
C THR A 256 -6.89 27.28 -5.84
N MET A 257 -7.47 26.14 -6.21
CA MET A 257 -8.91 26.03 -6.36
C MET A 257 -9.50 26.29 -4.96
N ALA A 258 -9.57 27.57 -4.60
CA ALA A 258 -10.51 28.04 -3.60
C ALA A 258 -11.88 27.69 -4.18
N LEU A 259 -12.46 26.61 -3.68
CA LEU A 259 -13.90 26.47 -3.76
C LEU A 259 -14.46 27.75 -3.13
N PRO A 260 -15.22 28.56 -3.88
CA PRO A 260 -15.86 29.72 -3.28
C PRO A 260 -16.77 29.18 -2.18
N MET A 261 -16.53 29.66 -0.95
CA MET A 261 -17.47 29.47 0.14
C MET A 261 -18.77 30.19 -0.23
N VAL A 262 -19.67 29.43 -0.86
CA VAL A 262 -21.10 29.73 -0.93
C VAL A 262 -21.77 28.71 -0.04
N ALA A 263 -22.29 29.18 1.09
CA ALA A 263 -23.31 28.45 1.82
C ALA A 263 -24.40 28.02 0.80
N THR A 264 -24.67 26.72 0.70
CA THR A 264 -25.67 26.03 -0.16
C THR A 264 -25.21 25.34 -1.47
N GLY A 265 -24.02 24.71 -1.54
CA GLY A 265 -23.63 23.92 -2.74
C GLY A 265 -22.81 22.63 -2.57
N LEU A 266 -22.34 22.29 -1.35
CA LEU A 266 -21.56 21.06 -1.15
C LEU A 266 -22.47 19.82 -1.25
N VAL A 267 -22.34 19.08 -2.36
CA VAL A 267 -23.01 17.80 -2.57
C VAL A 267 -22.01 16.68 -2.30
N ILE A 268 -22.16 16.01 -1.15
CA ILE A 268 -21.39 14.81 -0.83
C ILE A 268 -22.07 13.64 -1.53
N GLN A 269 -21.37 12.92 -2.40
CA GLN A 269 -21.95 11.81 -3.17
C GLN A 269 -20.88 10.77 -3.53
N PRO A 270 -21.27 9.54 -3.88
CA PRO A 270 -20.30 8.54 -4.36
C PRO A 270 -19.51 9.02 -5.57
N GLY A 271 -18.23 8.67 -5.64
CA GLY A 271 -17.35 9.01 -6.75
C GLY A 271 -16.79 10.43 -6.70
N MET A 272 -16.72 11.06 -5.52
CA MET A 272 -16.05 12.35 -5.36
C MET A 272 -14.57 12.22 -5.68
N GLU A 273 -14.06 13.12 -6.51
CA GLU A 273 -12.63 13.28 -6.74
C GLU A 273 -12.06 14.27 -5.72
N LEU A 274 -11.20 13.76 -4.85
CA LEU A 274 -10.48 14.53 -3.84
C LEU A 274 -8.97 14.45 -4.12
N PRO A 275 -8.17 15.42 -3.67
CA PRO A 275 -6.74 15.45 -3.98
C PRO A 275 -6.02 14.23 -3.40
N MET A 276 -5.01 13.74 -4.13
CA MET A 276 -4.06 12.76 -3.62
C MET A 276 -2.90 13.47 -2.89
N PRO A 277 -2.27 12.84 -1.89
CA PRO A 277 -0.96 13.25 -1.42
C PRO A 277 0.07 13.21 -2.56
N ASP A 278 1.19 13.91 -2.40
CA ASP A 278 2.26 13.89 -3.39
C ASP A 278 2.88 12.49 -3.52
N GLU A 279 2.92 11.98 -4.75
CA GLU A 279 3.35 10.61 -5.05
C GLU A 279 4.88 10.44 -5.06
N TYR A 280 5.63 11.54 -5.16
CA TYR A 280 7.09 11.55 -5.30
C TYR A 280 7.81 11.86 -3.99
N THR A 281 7.28 12.78 -3.19
CA THR A 281 7.98 13.26 -1.99
C THR A 281 8.07 12.21 -0.89
N GLY A 282 7.06 11.32 -0.79
CA GLY A 282 7.09 10.17 0.11
C GLY A 282 8.30 9.26 -0.16
N PRO A 283 8.42 8.66 -1.36
CA PRO A 283 9.59 7.88 -1.75
C PRO A 283 10.93 8.62 -1.63
N GLN A 284 10.99 9.88 -2.05
CA GLN A 284 12.21 10.70 -1.92
C GLN A 284 12.63 10.89 -0.46
N ALA A 285 11.68 11.08 0.45
CA ALA A 285 11.98 11.17 1.86
C ALA A 285 12.59 9.87 2.39
N ILE A 286 12.04 8.70 1.99
CA ILE A 286 12.56 7.39 2.38
C ILE A 286 13.97 7.15 1.84
N GLU A 287 14.22 7.48 0.56
CA GLU A 287 15.54 7.37 -0.04
C GLU A 287 16.57 8.24 0.70
N ARG A 288 16.19 9.47 1.06
CA ARG A 288 17.02 10.37 1.86
C ARG A 288 17.32 9.82 3.26
N LEU A 289 16.45 9.03 3.88
CA LEU A 289 16.75 8.45 5.20
C LEU A 289 17.98 7.55 5.19
N ALA A 290 18.28 6.90 4.05
CA ALA A 290 19.46 6.05 3.89
C ALA A 290 20.78 6.84 3.86
N THR A 291 20.72 8.15 3.63
CA THR A 291 21.91 9.01 3.60
C THR A 291 22.20 9.67 4.95
N LEU A 292 21.27 9.63 5.91
CA LEU A 292 21.43 10.31 7.20
C LEU A 292 22.53 9.67 8.06
N ASP A 293 23.14 10.48 8.93
CA ASP A 293 24.12 10.05 9.92
C ASP A 293 23.47 9.26 11.07
N VAL A 294 22.87 8.10 10.72
CA VAL A 294 22.29 7.12 11.63
C VAL A 294 22.75 5.73 11.17
N PRO A 295 23.31 4.90 12.06
CA PRO A 295 23.75 3.56 11.68
C PRO A 295 22.57 2.64 11.27
N GLY A 296 22.71 1.94 10.13
CA GLY A 296 21.77 0.92 9.65
C GLY A 296 20.55 1.48 8.90
N SER A 297 19.44 0.74 8.88
CA SER A 297 18.13 1.18 8.34
C SER A 297 17.37 2.08 9.35
N GLY A 298 18.06 3.06 9.93
CA GLY A 298 17.95 3.50 11.34
C GLY A 298 16.59 3.85 11.95
N LEU A 299 15.51 3.98 11.17
CA LEU A 299 14.16 4.31 11.67
C LEU A 299 13.16 3.14 11.54
N GLY A 300 13.54 2.06 10.83
CA GLY A 300 12.80 0.82 10.72
C GLY A 300 11.34 1.04 10.28
N VAL A 301 10.39 0.52 11.03
CA VAL A 301 8.96 0.62 10.71
C VAL A 301 8.43 2.07 10.67
N LEU A 302 9.11 2.99 11.37
CA LEU A 302 8.71 4.38 11.52
C LEU A 302 9.13 5.26 10.32
N GLU A 303 9.93 4.73 9.40
CA GLU A 303 10.18 5.36 8.08
C GLU A 303 8.86 5.62 7.34
N ARG A 304 7.87 4.73 7.51
CA ARG A 304 6.51 4.91 6.97
C ARG A 304 5.84 6.20 7.44
N ALA A 305 6.09 6.63 8.68
CA ALA A 305 5.57 7.89 9.20
C ALA A 305 6.25 9.10 8.52
N VAL A 306 7.54 9.00 8.21
CA VAL A 306 8.29 10.02 7.46
C VAL A 306 7.77 10.10 6.02
N GLY A 307 7.64 8.97 5.32
CA GLY A 307 7.12 8.93 3.96
C GLY A 307 5.68 9.48 3.86
N PHE A 308 4.81 9.12 4.81
CA PHE A 308 3.46 9.67 4.89
C PHE A 308 3.46 11.18 5.16
N ALA A 309 4.28 11.65 6.10
CA ALA A 309 4.40 13.09 6.40
C ALA A 309 4.95 13.85 5.19
N ALA A 310 5.90 13.29 4.46
CA ALA A 310 6.49 13.87 3.26
C ALA A 310 5.47 13.99 2.11
N ALA A 311 4.71 12.92 1.85
CA ALA A 311 3.65 12.89 0.85
C ALA A 311 2.54 13.92 1.15
N THR A 312 2.13 14.03 2.42
CA THR A 312 1.05 14.94 2.83
C THR A 312 1.50 16.40 2.96
N GLN A 313 2.79 16.65 3.20
CA GLN A 313 3.37 17.99 3.25
C GLN A 313 3.97 18.46 1.91
N GLY A 314 4.10 17.57 0.91
CA GLY A 314 4.68 17.88 -0.39
C GLY A 314 6.17 18.24 -0.32
N THR A 315 6.93 17.61 0.58
CA THR A 315 8.38 17.84 0.73
C THR A 315 9.13 16.58 1.17
N PRO A 316 10.34 16.29 0.64
CA PRO A 316 11.16 15.17 1.09
C PRO A 316 11.77 15.36 2.50
N THR A 317 11.66 16.55 3.07
CA THR A 317 12.10 16.92 4.43
C THR A 317 10.90 17.36 5.27
N PRO A 318 9.98 16.44 5.63
CA PRO A 318 8.75 16.80 6.34
C PRO A 318 9.05 17.41 7.71
N ALA A 319 8.33 18.47 8.05
CA ALA A 319 8.40 19.05 9.38
C ALA A 319 7.63 18.16 10.38
N PRO A 320 8.05 18.12 11.66
CA PRO A 320 7.26 17.52 12.72
C PRO A 320 5.86 18.14 12.80
N TRP A 321 4.85 17.34 13.17
CA TRP A 321 3.48 17.82 13.38
C TRP A 321 3.39 18.70 14.62
N GLY A 322 3.79 19.97 14.52
CA GLY A 322 3.83 20.92 15.64
C GLY A 322 2.44 21.35 16.13
N SER A 323 1.47 21.51 15.22
CA SER A 323 0.08 21.86 15.54
C SER A 323 -0.83 20.65 15.29
N VAL A 324 -1.37 20.09 16.37
CA VAL A 324 -2.24 18.90 16.33
C VAL A 324 -3.56 19.23 17.01
N ARG A 325 -4.68 18.81 16.41
CA ARG A 325 -6.01 18.94 17.01
C ARG A 325 -6.71 17.58 17.08
N VAL A 326 -7.13 17.23 18.29
CA VAL A 326 -7.96 16.07 18.58
C VAL A 326 -9.42 16.49 18.49
N LEU A 327 -10.18 15.79 17.65
CA LEU A 327 -11.63 15.88 17.60
C LEU A 327 -12.19 14.66 18.34
N LEU A 328 -12.71 14.88 19.55
CA LEU A 328 -13.42 13.86 20.31
C LEU A 328 -14.90 13.94 19.96
N LEU A 329 -15.39 12.98 19.18
CA LEU A 329 -16.80 12.89 18.80
C LEU A 329 -17.59 12.23 19.92
N HIS A 330 -18.56 12.94 20.47
CA HIS A 330 -19.49 12.43 21.47
C HIS A 330 -20.85 12.16 20.83
N GLY A 331 -21.24 10.89 20.75
CA GLY A 331 -22.54 10.48 20.21
C GLY A 331 -22.95 9.13 20.77
N ASP A 332 -24.13 9.06 21.38
CA ASP A 332 -24.66 7.83 21.97
C ASP A 332 -25.59 7.11 20.99
N HIS A 333 -25.52 5.78 20.98
CA HIS A 333 -26.41 4.90 20.23
C HIS A 333 -27.37 4.19 21.18
N LEU A 334 -28.67 4.35 20.94
CA LEU A 334 -29.71 3.76 21.77
C LEU A 334 -29.89 2.25 21.48
N GLY A 335 -30.69 1.57 22.31
CA GLY A 335 -31.01 0.15 22.14
C GLY A 335 -29.93 -0.79 22.66
N GLY A 336 -29.89 -2.00 22.13
CA GLY A 336 -28.95 -3.04 22.54
C GLY A 336 -27.49 -2.77 22.12
N ALA A 337 -27.25 -1.79 21.24
CA ALA A 337 -25.91 -1.30 20.92
C ALA A 337 -25.18 -0.79 22.17
N ALA A 338 -25.91 -0.13 23.09
CA ALA A 338 -25.38 0.38 24.35
C ALA A 338 -25.32 -0.65 25.49
N ALA A 339 -25.61 -1.94 25.23
CA ALA A 339 -25.62 -2.96 26.27
C ALA A 339 -24.27 -3.03 27.03
N GLY A 340 -24.33 -3.11 28.35
CA GLY A 340 -23.16 -3.13 29.24
C GLY A 340 -22.44 -1.77 29.39
N THR A 341 -22.99 -0.69 28.85
CA THR A 341 -22.49 0.66 29.14
C THR A 341 -23.18 1.26 30.36
N VAL A 342 -22.46 2.09 31.12
CA VAL A 342 -23.01 2.82 32.26
C VAL A 342 -23.71 4.08 31.75
N GLU A 343 -24.98 4.25 32.10
CA GLU A 343 -25.78 5.39 31.68
C GLU A 343 -25.12 6.72 32.10
N GLY A 344 -24.99 7.66 31.15
CA GLY A 344 -24.41 8.98 31.38
C GLY A 344 -22.89 9.03 31.51
N GLU A 345 -22.19 7.89 31.45
CA GLU A 345 -20.73 7.83 31.58
C GLU A 345 -20.00 8.43 30.38
N SER A 346 -20.49 8.22 29.15
CA SER A 346 -20.01 8.90 27.93
C SER A 346 -20.11 10.42 28.08
N ALA A 347 -21.29 10.92 28.45
CA ALA A 347 -21.53 12.34 28.67
C ALA A 347 -20.66 12.92 29.80
N ARG A 348 -20.40 12.14 30.87
CA ARG A 348 -19.47 12.53 31.95
C ARG A 348 -18.05 12.70 31.42
N ARG A 349 -17.54 11.75 30.63
CA ARG A 349 -16.21 11.81 30.00
C ARG A 349 -16.10 12.98 29.01
N ALA A 350 -17.11 13.20 28.18
CA ALA A 350 -17.16 14.36 27.27
C ALA A 350 -17.13 15.70 28.02
N ARG A 351 -17.87 15.84 29.14
CA ARG A 351 -17.80 17.03 30.00
C ARG A 351 -16.43 17.21 30.64
N GLN A 352 -15.79 16.14 31.11
CA GLN A 352 -14.43 16.22 31.64
C GLN A 352 -13.44 16.68 30.57
N ALA A 353 -13.49 16.09 29.37
CA ALA A 353 -12.64 16.47 28.25
C ALA A 353 -12.79 17.96 27.90
N ARG A 354 -14.02 18.49 27.83
CA ARG A 354 -14.28 19.92 27.62
C ARG A 354 -13.71 20.83 28.71
N ALA A 355 -13.72 20.35 29.95
CA ALA A 355 -13.15 21.06 31.09
C ALA A 355 -11.62 20.92 31.19
N GLY A 356 -10.96 20.24 30.23
CA GLY A 356 -9.53 19.96 30.29
C GLY A 356 -9.15 18.91 31.34
N GLN A 357 -10.10 18.05 31.74
CA GLN A 357 -9.95 17.04 32.78
C GLN A 357 -10.03 15.62 32.20
N GLY A 358 -9.53 14.64 32.96
CA GLY A 358 -9.54 13.23 32.57
C GLY A 358 -8.30 12.81 31.78
N ALA A 359 -8.22 11.51 31.47
CA ALA A 359 -7.05 10.92 30.81
C ALA A 359 -6.77 11.52 29.43
N LEU A 360 -7.80 11.65 28.58
CA LEU A 360 -7.63 12.19 27.23
C LEU A 360 -7.12 13.63 27.24
N ALA A 361 -7.73 14.51 28.04
CA ALA A 361 -7.30 15.91 28.13
C ALA A 361 -5.88 16.03 28.71
N ARG A 362 -5.50 15.18 29.66
CA ARG A 362 -4.15 15.13 30.20
C ARG A 362 -3.13 14.69 29.14
N LEU A 363 -3.42 13.64 28.38
CA LEU A 363 -2.56 13.18 27.28
C LEU A 363 -2.43 14.22 26.18
N ALA A 364 -3.53 14.89 25.82
CA ALA A 364 -3.52 15.96 24.83
C ALA A 364 -2.64 17.13 25.29
N ALA A 365 -2.76 17.54 26.57
CA ALA A 365 -1.93 18.60 27.15
C ALA A 365 -0.43 18.24 27.17
N GLU A 366 -0.07 17.03 27.63
CA GLU A 366 1.31 16.55 27.63
C GLU A 366 1.89 16.44 26.21
N SER A 367 1.04 16.13 25.23
CA SER A 367 1.44 16.07 23.82
C SER A 367 1.35 17.42 23.11
N GLY A 368 1.00 18.52 23.79
CA GLY A 368 0.83 19.84 23.16
C GLY A 368 -0.22 19.84 22.02
N ALA A 369 -1.27 19.04 22.14
CA ALA A 369 -2.35 18.93 21.18
C ALA A 369 -3.61 19.67 21.69
N GLY A 370 -4.30 20.38 20.80
CA GLY A 370 -5.60 20.98 21.12
C GLY A 370 -6.68 19.91 21.17
N LEU A 371 -7.61 20.00 22.12
CA LEU A 371 -8.73 19.06 22.27
C LEU A 371 -10.06 19.80 22.03
N GLN A 372 -10.84 19.32 21.06
CA GLN A 372 -12.18 19.84 20.75
C GLN A 372 -13.19 18.70 20.86
N VAL A 373 -14.16 18.84 21.76
CA VAL A 373 -15.23 17.87 21.93
C VAL A 373 -16.43 18.27 21.09
N VAL A 374 -16.82 17.40 20.16
CA VAL A 374 -17.85 17.63 19.15
C VAL A 374 -19.09 16.82 19.53
N GLU A 375 -20.24 17.47 19.68
CA GLU A 375 -21.50 16.75 19.88
C GLU A 375 -22.04 16.27 18.53
N ALA A 376 -22.30 14.98 18.45
CA ALA A 376 -22.98 14.34 17.34
C ALA A 376 -24.45 14.05 17.72
N PRO A 377 -25.37 13.97 16.75
CA PRO A 377 -26.75 13.60 17.05
C PRO A 377 -26.79 12.18 17.63
N ALA A 378 -27.60 11.98 18.66
CA ALA A 378 -27.85 10.65 19.23
C ALA A 378 -28.55 9.76 18.20
N SER A 379 -28.16 8.49 18.15
CA SER A 379 -28.67 7.52 17.19
C SER A 379 -29.81 6.70 17.78
N ALA A 380 -30.86 6.47 17.00
CA ALA A 380 -31.96 5.59 17.38
C ALA A 380 -31.52 4.11 17.43
N PRO A 381 -32.31 3.21 18.03
CA PRO A 381 -32.01 1.77 18.09
C PRO A 381 -31.98 1.13 16.69
N MET A 382 -30.78 0.89 16.16
CA MET A 382 -30.55 0.39 14.79
C MET A 382 -31.24 -0.96 14.48
N GLU A 383 -31.51 -1.78 15.49
CA GLU A 383 -32.23 -3.04 15.37
C GLU A 383 -33.73 -2.86 15.10
N ALA A 384 -34.30 -1.71 15.45
CA ALA A 384 -35.74 -1.43 15.36
C ALA A 384 -36.06 -0.44 14.24
N GLU A 385 -35.24 0.59 14.07
CA GLU A 385 -35.47 1.70 13.14
C GLU A 385 -34.15 2.29 12.62
N PRO A 386 -34.17 3.16 11.60
CA PRO A 386 -32.95 3.83 11.13
C PRO A 386 -32.29 4.63 12.26
N ALA A 387 -30.98 4.46 12.44
CA ALA A 387 -30.16 5.19 13.42
C ALA A 387 -30.29 6.72 13.26
N LEU A 388 -30.38 7.21 12.02
CA LEU A 388 -30.59 8.60 11.67
C LEU A 388 -31.53 8.73 10.46
N THR A 389 -32.18 9.88 10.34
CA THR A 389 -32.84 10.26 9.08
C THR A 389 -31.81 10.69 8.03
N GLY A 390 -32.16 10.58 6.75
CA GLY A 390 -31.27 11.06 5.66
C GLY A 390 -30.89 12.54 5.79
N GLU A 391 -31.79 13.38 6.30
CA GLU A 391 -31.48 14.79 6.58
C GLU A 391 -30.44 14.95 7.70
N GLN A 392 -30.56 14.17 8.78
CA GLN A 392 -29.58 14.18 9.86
C GLN A 392 -28.20 13.71 9.38
N VAL A 393 -28.15 12.72 8.48
CA VAL A 393 -26.88 12.28 7.85
C VAL A 393 -26.26 13.42 7.04
N GLU A 394 -27.03 14.10 6.19
CA GLU A 394 -26.55 15.26 5.43
C GLU A 394 -26.01 16.38 6.33
N VAL A 395 -26.72 16.71 7.41
CA VAL A 395 -26.32 17.73 8.38
C VAL A 395 -25.03 17.31 9.09
N ALA A 396 -24.93 16.07 9.53
CA ALA A 396 -23.75 15.54 10.21
C ALA A 396 -22.51 15.53 9.31
N LEU A 397 -22.65 15.07 8.06
CA LEU A 397 -21.57 15.08 7.07
C LEU A 397 -21.06 16.50 6.79
N ARG A 398 -21.96 17.47 6.58
CA ARG A 398 -21.58 18.88 6.38
C ARG A 398 -20.97 19.50 7.63
N TYR A 399 -21.41 19.08 8.81
CA TYR A 399 -20.81 19.56 10.05
C TYR A 399 -19.37 19.04 10.20
N GLY A 400 -19.14 17.74 9.97
CA GLY A 400 -17.81 17.16 9.94
C GLY A 400 -16.88 17.85 8.95
N TRP A 401 -17.37 18.11 7.73
CA TRP A 401 -16.60 18.82 6.70
C TRP A 401 -16.13 20.20 7.19
N ARG A 402 -17.05 20.99 7.77
CA ARG A 402 -16.73 22.33 8.31
C ARG A 402 -15.70 22.27 9.44
N LEU A 403 -15.77 21.26 10.31
CA LEU A 403 -14.78 21.09 11.39
C LEU A 403 -13.36 20.87 10.84
N ALA A 404 -13.23 20.15 9.73
CA ALA A 404 -11.94 19.98 9.07
C ALA A 404 -11.45 21.26 8.39
N GLU A 405 -12.34 22.04 7.78
CA GLU A 405 -12.02 23.37 7.22
C GLU A 405 -11.54 24.33 8.32
N GLU A 406 -12.27 24.43 9.43
CA GLU A 406 -11.90 25.23 10.59
C GLU A 406 -10.55 24.81 11.20
N ALA A 407 -10.21 23.53 11.15
CA ALA A 407 -8.91 23.04 11.59
C ALA A 407 -7.79 23.44 10.62
N ALA A 408 -8.00 23.25 9.31
CA ALA A 408 -7.03 23.63 8.29
C ALA A 408 -6.75 25.14 8.31
N ASP A 409 -7.80 25.96 8.41
CA ASP A 409 -7.68 27.43 8.43
C ASP A 409 -7.00 27.93 9.72
N ALA A 410 -7.11 27.18 10.82
CA ALA A 410 -6.36 27.43 12.05
C ALA A 410 -4.89 26.96 12.01
N GLY A 411 -4.41 26.47 10.86
CA GLY A 411 -3.03 25.99 10.70
C GLY A 411 -2.73 24.68 11.41
N VAL A 412 -3.76 23.84 11.66
CA VAL A 412 -3.56 22.47 12.16
C VAL A 412 -2.81 21.67 11.09
N ARG A 413 -1.79 20.91 11.50
CA ARG A 413 -0.97 20.07 10.61
C ARG A 413 -1.27 18.58 10.71
N LEU A 414 -2.07 18.18 11.69
CA LEU A 414 -2.55 16.81 11.87
C LEU A 414 -3.84 16.83 12.70
N LEU A 415 -4.87 16.14 12.21
CA LEU A 415 -6.06 15.82 13.00
C LEU A 415 -5.91 14.47 13.67
N VAL A 416 -6.45 14.33 14.88
CA VAL A 416 -6.66 13.04 15.54
C VAL A 416 -8.16 12.85 15.69
N LEU A 417 -8.69 11.75 15.16
CA LEU A 417 -10.10 11.37 15.30
C LEU A 417 -10.25 10.37 16.43
N GLY A 418 -10.96 10.77 17.48
CA GLY A 418 -11.40 9.90 18.56
C GLY A 418 -12.91 9.98 18.74
N ALA A 419 -13.49 8.96 19.38
CA ALA A 419 -14.91 8.97 19.69
C ALA A 419 -15.16 8.41 21.09
N CYS A 420 -16.16 8.96 21.78
CA CYS A 420 -16.69 8.42 23.02
C CYS A 420 -18.22 8.42 22.96
N GLY A 421 -18.84 7.36 23.44
CA GLY A 421 -20.29 7.22 23.39
C GLY A 421 -20.72 5.84 23.79
N ALA A 422 -21.95 5.73 24.29
CA ALA A 422 -22.57 4.43 24.52
C ALA A 422 -22.86 3.77 23.16
N GLY A 423 -22.43 2.52 22.99
CA GLY A 423 -22.74 1.72 21.79
C GLY A 423 -22.00 2.08 20.50
N THR A 424 -21.06 3.02 20.52
CA THR A 424 -20.29 3.44 19.34
C THR A 424 -19.48 2.30 18.73
N GLU A 425 -18.93 1.39 19.55
CA GLU A 425 -18.24 0.18 19.09
C GLU A 425 -19.18 -0.77 18.33
N ALA A 426 -20.43 -0.90 18.79
CA ALA A 426 -21.41 -1.76 18.14
C ALA A 426 -21.89 -1.18 16.81
N ALA A 427 -22.09 0.14 16.75
CA ALA A 427 -22.38 0.84 15.50
C ALA A 427 -21.24 0.74 14.50
N ALA A 428 -20.00 0.97 14.93
CA ALA A 428 -18.82 0.80 14.10
C ALA A 428 -18.71 -0.64 13.58
N ALA A 429 -18.93 -1.65 14.43
CA ALA A 429 -18.97 -3.04 14.03
C ALA A 429 -20.07 -3.32 12.99
N ALA A 430 -21.27 -2.75 13.15
CA ALA A 430 -22.36 -2.89 12.19
C ALA A 430 -21.98 -2.32 10.80
N VAL A 431 -21.35 -1.15 10.76
CA VAL A 431 -20.83 -0.53 9.53
C VAL A 431 -19.77 -1.43 8.89
N LEU A 432 -18.81 -1.95 9.65
CA LEU A 432 -17.79 -2.84 9.13
C LEU A 432 -18.37 -4.15 8.60
N VAL A 433 -19.32 -4.77 9.30
CA VAL A 433 -19.98 -5.99 8.80
C VAL A 433 -20.70 -5.70 7.48
N ALA A 434 -21.44 -4.59 7.40
CA ALA A 434 -22.19 -4.23 6.20
C ALA A 434 -21.31 -3.96 4.98
N THR A 435 -20.11 -3.40 5.20
CA THR A 435 -19.20 -2.92 4.13
C THR A 435 -18.05 -3.88 3.81
N ALA A 436 -17.62 -4.71 4.76
CA ALA A 436 -16.52 -5.67 4.61
C ALA A 436 -16.98 -7.14 4.57
N GLY A 437 -18.27 -7.43 4.85
CA GLY A 437 -18.81 -8.80 4.78
C GLY A 437 -18.34 -9.73 5.90
N ALA A 438 -17.97 -9.18 7.06
CA ALA A 438 -17.56 -9.96 8.24
C ALA A 438 -18.76 -10.42 9.09
N GLU A 439 -18.51 -11.28 10.07
CA GLU A 439 -19.53 -11.70 11.04
C GLU A 439 -19.47 -10.85 12.31
N ALA A 440 -20.62 -10.45 12.88
CA ALA A 440 -20.68 -9.57 14.05
C ALA A 440 -19.84 -10.06 15.25
N PRO A 441 -19.87 -11.35 15.63
CA PRO A 441 -19.05 -11.86 16.74
C PRO A 441 -17.53 -11.79 16.50
N ALA A 442 -17.09 -11.68 15.24
CA ALA A 442 -15.67 -11.61 14.89
C ALA A 442 -15.11 -10.19 15.01
N VAL A 443 -15.97 -9.16 14.93
CA VAL A 443 -15.56 -7.75 14.93
C VAL A 443 -15.88 -7.02 16.24
N LEU A 444 -16.86 -7.51 17.01
CA LEU A 444 -17.25 -6.92 18.29
C LEU A 444 -16.27 -7.31 19.41
N PRO A 445 -15.68 -6.34 20.13
CA PRO A 445 -14.86 -6.62 21.30
C PRO A 445 -15.72 -7.17 22.44
N ARG A 446 -15.10 -7.90 23.37
CA ARG A 446 -15.79 -8.32 24.61
C ARG A 446 -16.13 -7.10 25.46
N VAL A 447 -17.29 -7.12 26.10
CA VAL A 447 -17.73 -6.03 26.98
C VAL A 447 -17.10 -6.22 28.35
N LEU A 448 -16.44 -5.18 28.86
CA LEU A 448 -15.86 -5.17 30.19
C LEU A 448 -16.73 -4.35 31.15
N THR A 449 -16.99 -4.88 32.33
CA THR A 449 -17.63 -4.14 33.42
C THR A 449 -16.67 -3.13 34.04
N GLY A 450 -17.17 -2.22 34.87
CA GLY A 450 -16.32 -1.28 35.61
C GLY A 450 -15.32 -1.95 36.58
N SER A 451 -15.52 -3.23 36.93
CA SER A 451 -14.57 -4.04 37.70
C SER A 451 -13.53 -4.78 36.83
N GLY A 452 -13.63 -4.67 35.50
CA GLY A 452 -12.76 -5.35 34.54
C GLY A 452 -13.16 -6.80 34.23
N GLU A 453 -14.35 -7.24 34.64
CA GLU A 453 -14.88 -8.57 34.33
C GLU A 453 -15.57 -8.58 32.96
N ILE A 454 -15.57 -9.74 32.29
CA ILE A 454 -16.25 -9.88 30.99
C ILE A 454 -17.76 -10.03 31.21
N ASP A 455 -18.54 -9.15 30.60
CA ASP A 455 -19.99 -9.22 30.52
C ASP A 455 -20.43 -9.87 29.20
N ASP A 456 -20.51 -11.20 29.22
CA ASP A 456 -20.96 -11.99 28.07
C ASP A 456 -22.42 -11.67 27.67
N ALA A 457 -23.29 -11.33 28.63
CA ALA A 457 -24.70 -11.04 28.34
C ALA A 457 -24.85 -9.72 27.57
N ALA A 458 -24.11 -8.70 27.98
CA ALA A 458 -24.01 -7.45 27.22
C ALA A 458 -23.41 -7.68 25.83
N TRP A 459 -22.34 -8.47 25.74
CA TRP A 459 -21.72 -8.80 24.45
C TRP A 459 -22.68 -9.55 23.50
N MET A 460 -23.42 -10.54 24.00
CA MET A 460 -24.43 -11.27 23.24
C MET A 460 -25.56 -10.34 22.77
N THR A 461 -25.96 -9.38 23.62
CA THR A 461 -26.97 -8.37 23.27
C THR A 461 -26.47 -7.49 22.13
N ARG A 462 -25.23 -6.98 22.20
CA ARG A 462 -24.62 -6.19 21.10
C ARG A 462 -24.57 -7.01 19.80
N CYS A 463 -24.17 -8.29 19.87
CA CYS A 463 -24.14 -9.17 18.70
C CYS A 463 -25.54 -9.37 18.08
N ALA A 464 -26.56 -9.59 18.90
CA ALA A 464 -27.94 -9.74 18.46
C ALA A 464 -28.46 -8.44 17.81
N THR A 465 -28.18 -7.29 18.40
CA THR A 465 -28.52 -5.97 17.83
C THR A 465 -27.91 -5.78 16.44
N VAL A 466 -26.60 -6.03 16.28
CA VAL A 466 -25.94 -5.88 14.96
C VAL A 466 -26.54 -6.85 13.94
N ARG A 467 -26.76 -8.11 14.32
CA ARG A 467 -27.41 -9.12 13.46
C ARG A 467 -28.81 -8.67 13.03
N ASP A 468 -29.62 -8.19 13.95
CA ASP A 468 -31.02 -7.82 13.69
C ASP A 468 -31.11 -6.56 12.83
N ALA A 469 -30.21 -5.59 13.05
CA ALA A 469 -30.07 -4.41 12.20
C ALA A 469 -29.67 -4.76 10.76
N LEU A 470 -28.72 -5.69 10.57
CA LEU A 470 -28.33 -6.19 9.24
C LEU A 470 -29.46 -6.98 8.58
N HIS A 471 -30.21 -7.77 9.36
CA HIS A 471 -31.37 -8.49 8.84
C HIS A 471 -32.47 -7.53 8.37
N ARG A 472 -32.73 -6.46 9.13
CA ARG A 472 -33.70 -5.40 8.80
C ARG A 472 -33.33 -4.68 7.50
N THR A 473 -32.05 -4.41 7.31
CA THR A 473 -31.51 -3.62 6.19
C THR A 473 -31.08 -4.45 4.98
N ARG A 474 -31.28 -5.79 5.01
CA ARG A 474 -30.78 -6.70 3.97
C ARG A 474 -31.27 -6.41 2.55
N ASN A 475 -32.45 -5.78 2.43
CA ASN A 475 -33.08 -5.41 1.17
C ASN A 475 -32.95 -3.91 0.86
N SER A 476 -32.33 -3.14 1.77
CA SER A 476 -32.11 -1.71 1.58
C SER A 476 -30.92 -1.48 0.63
N PRO A 477 -30.90 -0.35 -0.09
CA PRO A 477 -29.71 0.06 -0.83
C PRO A 477 -28.53 0.20 0.14
N ARG A 478 -27.34 -0.22 -0.29
CA ARG A 478 -26.11 -0.14 0.51
C ARG A 478 -25.23 1.03 0.09
N SER A 479 -25.83 2.18 -0.21
CA SER A 479 -25.02 3.38 -0.44
C SER A 479 -24.36 3.81 0.86
N ALA A 480 -23.24 4.52 0.77
CA ALA A 480 -22.52 5.02 1.95
C ALA A 480 -23.42 5.81 2.92
N LYS A 481 -24.35 6.62 2.40
CA LYS A 481 -25.30 7.39 3.21
C LYS A 481 -26.37 6.51 3.85
N ASP A 482 -26.83 5.47 3.15
CA ASP A 482 -27.80 4.53 3.71
C ASP A 482 -27.17 3.73 4.85
N VAL A 483 -25.89 3.32 4.71
CA VAL A 483 -25.15 2.66 5.80
C VAL A 483 -25.05 3.57 7.03
N LEU A 484 -24.77 4.86 6.85
CA LEU A 484 -24.76 5.84 7.95
C LEU A 484 -26.15 6.03 8.58
N ALA A 485 -27.20 6.12 7.76
CA ALA A 485 -28.57 6.32 8.22
C ALA A 485 -29.11 5.10 8.97
N GLU A 486 -28.77 3.90 8.51
CA GLU A 486 -29.39 2.66 8.99
C GLU A 486 -28.63 1.99 10.13
N LEU A 487 -27.29 2.00 10.08
CA LEU A 487 -26.42 1.20 10.96
C LEU A 487 -25.37 2.01 11.69
N GLY A 488 -24.90 3.09 11.05
CA GLY A 488 -23.88 3.98 11.61
C GLY A 488 -24.46 4.82 12.73
N GLY A 489 -24.61 6.12 12.49
CA GLY A 489 -25.08 7.06 13.49
C GLY A 489 -24.37 8.40 13.41
N GLY A 490 -24.65 9.28 14.37
CA GLY A 490 -24.19 10.66 14.34
C GLY A 490 -22.67 10.81 14.37
N ASP A 491 -22.02 10.09 15.27
CA ASP A 491 -20.57 10.10 15.46
C ASP A 491 -19.82 9.64 14.20
N ILE A 492 -20.24 8.53 13.59
CA ILE A 492 -19.64 7.99 12.37
C ILE A 492 -19.94 8.92 11.18
N ALA A 493 -21.14 9.52 11.10
CA ALA A 493 -21.48 10.47 10.04
C ALA A 493 -20.66 11.78 10.14
N VAL A 494 -20.48 12.32 11.35
CA VAL A 494 -19.61 13.49 11.57
C VAL A 494 -18.15 13.13 11.26
N ALA A 495 -17.65 11.98 11.73
CA ALA A 495 -16.30 11.51 11.41
C ALA A 495 -16.07 11.36 9.89
N THR A 496 -17.05 10.81 9.17
CA THR A 496 -17.01 10.66 7.71
C THR A 496 -16.88 12.03 7.03
N GLY A 497 -17.66 13.01 7.50
CA GLY A 497 -17.57 14.39 7.05
C GLY A 497 -16.20 15.02 7.31
N VAL A 498 -15.62 14.79 8.50
CA VAL A 498 -14.27 15.26 8.86
C VAL A 498 -13.24 14.69 7.89
N LEU A 499 -13.28 13.38 7.61
CA LEU A 499 -12.31 12.76 6.69
C LEU A 499 -12.40 13.31 5.27
N LEU A 500 -13.62 13.51 4.76
CA LEU A 500 -13.84 14.12 3.46
C LEU A 500 -13.32 15.56 3.41
N GLY A 501 -13.67 16.38 4.39
CA GLY A 501 -13.21 17.77 4.49
C GLY A 501 -11.70 17.89 4.68
N ALA A 502 -11.11 17.02 5.51
CA ALA A 502 -9.68 17.00 5.75
C ALA A 502 -8.91 16.63 4.47
N THR A 503 -9.39 15.62 3.74
CA THR A 503 -8.86 15.26 2.41
C THR A 503 -8.95 16.44 1.45
N ALA A 504 -10.11 17.09 1.34
CA ALA A 504 -10.29 18.26 0.46
C ALA A 504 -9.36 19.42 0.82
N ARG A 505 -9.01 19.57 2.11
CA ARG A 505 -8.09 20.60 2.63
C ARG A 505 -6.63 20.14 2.74
N ARG A 506 -6.29 18.94 2.23
CA ARG A 506 -4.95 18.36 2.30
C ARG A 506 -4.41 18.27 3.73
N LEU A 507 -5.27 17.91 4.67
CA LEU A 507 -4.97 17.80 6.09
C LEU A 507 -4.91 16.31 6.48
N PRO A 508 -3.73 15.78 6.88
CA PRO A 508 -3.64 14.39 7.32
C PRO A 508 -4.44 14.14 8.59
N VAL A 509 -4.97 12.92 8.70
CA VAL A 509 -5.78 12.47 9.84
C VAL A 509 -5.23 11.18 10.42
N MET A 510 -4.95 11.19 11.72
CA MET A 510 -4.65 10.00 12.49
C MET A 510 -5.94 9.40 13.03
N LEU A 511 -6.25 8.18 12.62
CA LEU A 511 -7.42 7.44 13.08
C LEU A 511 -7.11 6.78 14.43
N ASP A 512 -8.08 6.82 15.34
CA ASP A 512 -8.09 5.99 16.54
C ASP A 512 -9.46 5.32 16.74
N GLY A 513 -9.40 4.09 17.25
CA GLY A 513 -10.58 3.32 17.62
C GLY A 513 -11.49 2.91 16.45
N PRO A 514 -12.58 2.19 16.77
CA PRO A 514 -13.45 1.59 15.77
C PRO A 514 -14.28 2.62 14.99
N VAL A 515 -14.64 3.76 15.60
CA VAL A 515 -15.42 4.81 14.93
C VAL A 515 -14.61 5.47 13.81
N GLY A 516 -13.33 5.78 14.04
CA GLY A 516 -12.47 6.38 13.02
C GLY A 516 -12.30 5.46 11.80
N VAL A 517 -12.12 4.17 12.04
CA VAL A 517 -12.00 3.16 10.97
C VAL A 517 -13.34 2.92 10.26
N ALA A 518 -14.46 2.86 10.99
CA ALA A 518 -15.79 2.74 10.38
C ALA A 518 -16.12 3.96 9.50
N ALA A 519 -15.77 5.16 9.95
CA ALA A 519 -15.91 6.37 9.16
C ALA A 519 -15.03 6.32 7.90
N ALA A 520 -13.78 5.87 8.01
CA ALA A 520 -12.89 5.73 6.87
C ALA A 520 -13.40 4.69 5.84
N MET A 521 -14.06 3.62 6.28
CA MET A 521 -14.76 2.66 5.40
C MET A 521 -15.87 3.32 4.60
N VAL A 522 -16.71 4.15 5.24
CA VAL A 522 -17.76 4.90 4.55
C VAL A 522 -17.17 5.96 3.62
N THR A 523 -16.13 6.67 4.08
CA THR A 523 -15.42 7.67 3.27
C THR A 523 -14.81 7.04 2.02
N ARG A 524 -14.25 5.83 2.09
CA ARG A 524 -13.71 5.11 0.92
C ARG A 524 -14.74 4.95 -0.19
N ASP A 525 -15.99 4.65 0.17
CA ASP A 525 -17.08 4.44 -0.78
C ASP A 525 -17.59 5.77 -1.37
N LEU A 526 -17.34 6.89 -0.69
CA LEU A 526 -17.65 8.25 -1.17
C LEU A 526 -16.53 8.85 -2.02
N ALA A 527 -15.30 8.77 -1.52
CA ALA A 527 -14.07 9.31 -2.10
C ALA A 527 -12.88 8.41 -1.77
N GLY A 528 -12.52 7.52 -2.70
CA GLY A 528 -11.48 6.51 -2.48
C GLY A 528 -10.11 7.08 -2.12
N GLN A 529 -9.81 8.32 -2.54
CA GLN A 529 -8.55 9.02 -2.30
C GLN A 529 -8.33 9.32 -0.80
N ALA A 530 -9.39 9.48 -0.02
CA ALA A 530 -9.31 9.90 1.38
C ALA A 530 -8.50 8.96 2.28
N ARG A 531 -8.45 7.65 1.94
CA ARG A 531 -7.64 6.68 2.68
C ARG A 531 -6.15 7.03 2.70
N HIS A 532 -5.65 7.70 1.65
CA HIS A 532 -4.24 8.10 1.54
C HIS A 532 -3.89 9.29 2.44
N TRP A 533 -4.89 9.98 2.98
CA TRP A 533 -4.73 11.05 3.98
C TRP A 533 -4.87 10.54 5.41
N CYS A 534 -5.09 9.23 5.59
CA CYS A 534 -5.26 8.61 6.88
C CYS A 534 -4.00 7.84 7.30
N LEU A 535 -3.64 7.93 8.58
CA LEU A 535 -2.70 7.01 9.22
C LEU A 535 -3.34 6.36 10.44
N LEU A 536 -2.92 5.13 10.74
CA LEU A 536 -3.34 4.41 11.94
C LEU A 536 -2.14 4.27 12.88
N ALA A 537 -2.23 4.85 14.07
CA ALA A 537 -1.14 4.80 15.04
C ALA A 537 -0.97 3.38 15.60
N ASP A 538 -2.06 2.81 16.12
CA ASP A 538 -2.10 1.50 16.75
C ASP A 538 -3.53 0.94 16.58
N HIS A 539 -3.69 -0.38 16.52
CA HIS A 539 -5.02 -0.99 16.42
C HIS A 539 -5.60 -1.44 17.77
N GLY A 540 -4.86 -1.32 18.87
CA GLY A 540 -5.26 -1.58 20.25
C GLY A 540 -5.63 -3.03 20.57
N GLY A 541 -5.34 -3.97 19.67
CA GLY A 541 -5.93 -5.31 19.69
C GLY A 541 -7.42 -5.37 19.34
N HIS A 542 -8.06 -4.24 19.00
CA HIS A 542 -9.50 -4.18 18.74
C HIS A 542 -9.85 -4.87 17.40
N PRO A 543 -10.77 -5.86 17.38
CA PRO A 543 -11.04 -6.66 16.17
C PRO A 543 -11.57 -5.84 14.99
N ALA A 544 -12.54 -4.94 15.23
CA ALA A 544 -13.03 -4.04 14.18
C ALA A 544 -11.93 -3.14 13.59
N VAL A 545 -11.05 -2.57 14.43
CA VAL A 545 -9.96 -1.69 13.95
C VAL A 545 -9.01 -2.47 13.06
N ARG A 546 -8.64 -3.71 13.44
CA ARG A 546 -7.80 -4.59 12.61
C ARG A 546 -8.44 -4.89 11.26
N LEU A 547 -9.68 -5.37 11.26
CA LEU A 547 -10.38 -5.70 10.01
C LEU A 547 -10.48 -4.48 9.09
N GLY A 548 -10.91 -3.34 9.61
CA GLY A 548 -11.06 -2.15 8.78
C GLY A 548 -9.71 -1.59 8.34
N ALA A 549 -8.66 -1.69 9.15
CA ALA A 549 -7.30 -1.35 8.74
C ALA A 549 -6.83 -2.21 7.56
N ASP A 550 -7.05 -3.53 7.61
CA ASP A 550 -6.73 -4.46 6.53
C ASP A 550 -7.48 -4.08 5.23
N VAL A 551 -8.78 -3.79 5.35
CA VAL A 551 -9.62 -3.43 4.19
C VAL A 551 -9.28 -2.05 3.61
N LEU A 552 -8.82 -1.11 4.44
CA LEU A 552 -8.39 0.22 4.01
C LEU A 552 -6.95 0.25 3.51
N GLY A 553 -6.17 -0.82 3.71
CA GLY A 553 -4.74 -0.86 3.43
C GLY A 553 -3.91 0.00 4.41
N LEU A 554 -4.44 0.25 5.62
CA LEU A 554 -3.75 1.02 6.65
C LEU A 554 -2.95 0.07 7.53
N THR A 555 -1.62 0.08 7.41
CA THR A 555 -0.77 -0.70 8.31
C THR A 555 -0.46 0.12 9.56
N PRO A 556 -0.84 -0.33 10.77
CA PRO A 556 -0.52 0.34 12.04
C PRO A 556 0.97 0.67 12.14
N LEU A 557 1.30 1.86 12.69
CA LEU A 557 2.69 2.28 12.90
C LEU A 557 3.31 1.57 14.11
N LEU A 558 2.49 1.30 15.12
CA LEU A 558 2.84 0.65 16.38
C LEU A 558 1.91 -0.54 16.65
N ASP A 559 2.39 -1.47 17.48
CA ASP A 559 1.63 -2.60 18.04
C ASP A 559 1.88 -2.71 19.56
N LEU A 560 1.53 -1.63 20.26
CA LEU A 560 1.57 -1.52 21.72
C LEU A 560 0.36 -2.20 22.37
N ARG A 561 -0.70 -2.46 21.60
CA ARG A 561 -1.98 -3.03 22.06
C ARG A 561 -2.57 -2.22 23.21
N LEU A 562 -2.53 -0.90 23.05
CA LEU A 562 -3.17 0.03 23.98
C LEU A 562 -4.68 0.00 23.79
N ASP A 563 -5.41 -0.13 24.89
CA ASP A 563 -6.87 -0.09 24.90
C ASP A 563 -7.35 1.14 25.69
N LEU A 564 -6.74 2.30 25.40
CA LEU A 564 -7.08 3.56 26.06
C LEU A 564 -8.32 4.22 25.44
N GLY A 565 -8.54 3.98 24.13
CA GLY A 565 -9.68 4.49 23.36
C GLY A 565 -9.72 6.01 23.20
N GLU A 566 -10.80 6.54 22.61
CA GLU A 566 -11.13 7.97 22.54
C GLU A 566 -10.08 8.92 21.89
N GLY A 567 -9.11 8.41 21.12
CA GLY A 567 -8.00 9.21 20.59
C GLY A 567 -6.71 9.09 21.42
N ALA A 568 -6.74 8.40 22.56
CA ALA A 568 -5.62 8.29 23.47
C ALA A 568 -4.48 7.42 22.93
N ASN A 569 -4.77 6.39 22.12
CA ASN A 569 -3.72 5.58 21.50
C ASN A 569 -2.90 6.40 20.50
N ALA A 570 -3.59 7.22 19.70
CA ALA A 570 -2.97 8.17 18.78
C ALA A 570 -2.11 9.20 19.52
N LEU A 571 -2.60 9.75 20.63
CA LEU A 571 -1.84 10.70 21.46
C LEU A 571 -0.63 10.05 22.13
N ALA A 572 -0.72 8.79 22.57
CA ALA A 572 0.41 8.06 23.13
C ALA A 572 1.53 7.83 22.10
N ALA A 573 1.17 7.63 20.83
CA ALA A 573 2.12 7.48 19.72
C ALA A 573 2.76 8.81 19.28
N LEU A 574 2.05 9.92 19.43
CA LEU A 574 2.42 11.21 18.85
C LEU A 574 3.83 11.72 19.23
N PRO A 575 4.30 11.64 20.50
CA PRO A 575 5.65 12.06 20.85
C PRO A 575 6.73 11.32 20.07
N LEU A 576 6.59 9.99 19.95
CA LEU A 576 7.53 9.15 19.18
C LEU A 576 7.56 9.56 17.70
N LEU A 577 6.38 9.77 17.11
CA LEU A 577 6.27 10.17 15.70
C LEU A 577 6.90 11.55 15.46
N ARG A 578 6.71 12.51 16.38
CA ARG A 578 7.36 13.81 16.32
C ARG A 578 8.88 13.71 16.44
N SER A 579 9.39 12.86 17.33
CA SER A 579 10.83 12.62 17.47
C SER A 579 11.43 12.06 16.18
N VAL A 580 10.75 11.10 15.54
CA VAL A 580 11.20 10.53 14.26
C VAL A 580 11.22 11.59 13.16
N LEU A 581 10.17 12.40 13.04
CA LEU A 581 10.14 13.50 12.06
C LEU A 581 11.22 14.56 12.35
N ALA A 582 11.48 14.85 13.62
CA ALA A 582 12.50 15.82 14.02
C ALA A 582 13.91 15.31 13.68
N LEU A 583 14.21 14.04 13.96
CA LEU A 583 15.47 13.40 13.57
C LEU A 583 15.64 13.38 12.06
N ALA A 584 14.60 12.95 11.33
CA ALA A 584 14.60 12.90 9.88
C ALA A 584 14.81 14.27 9.23
N ALA A 585 14.37 15.36 9.88
CA ALA A 585 14.54 16.72 9.39
C ALA A 585 15.89 17.36 9.78
N ALA A 586 16.46 16.99 10.94
CA ALA A 586 17.60 17.69 11.53
C ALA A 586 18.96 17.01 11.32
N LEU A 587 18.99 15.70 11.10
CA LEU A 587 20.26 14.98 10.95
C LEU A 587 20.94 15.30 9.61
N PRO A 588 22.27 15.53 9.60
CA PRO A 588 23.03 15.68 8.37
C PRO A 588 23.19 14.33 7.67
N ALA A 589 23.65 14.37 6.41
CA ALA A 589 24.09 13.17 5.72
C ALA A 589 25.34 12.58 6.40
N HIS A 590 25.49 11.26 6.39
CA HIS A 590 26.66 10.59 6.94
C HIS A 590 27.92 11.03 6.18
N PRO A 591 29.01 11.44 6.86
CA PRO A 591 30.21 11.99 6.22
C PRO A 591 30.86 11.07 5.18
N SER A 592 30.71 9.76 5.31
CA SER A 592 31.24 8.79 4.33
C SER A 592 30.34 8.55 3.11
N LEU A 593 29.12 9.11 3.11
CA LEU A 593 28.13 8.99 2.04
C LEU A 593 27.87 10.32 1.34
N GLY A 594 28.23 11.46 1.96
CA GLY A 594 28.29 12.76 1.31
C GLY A 594 29.53 12.86 0.44
N GLY A 595 29.39 12.71 -0.87
CA GLY A 595 30.43 13.10 -1.82
C GLY A 595 30.48 14.62 -1.95
N ASP A 596 31.67 15.18 -1.79
CA ASP A 596 32.22 16.42 -2.38
C ASP A 596 31.24 17.49 -2.92
N ASP A 597 30.37 18.04 -2.06
CA ASP A 597 29.56 19.24 -2.39
C ASP A 597 29.77 20.38 -1.37
N GLU A 598 30.95 20.42 -0.73
CA GLU A 598 31.48 21.66 -0.18
C GLU A 598 32.53 22.19 -1.15
N GLN A 599 32.20 23.35 -1.75
CA GLN A 599 33.14 24.21 -2.47
C GLN A 599 34.28 24.60 -1.54
N ASP A 600 35.31 23.76 -1.45
CA ASP A 600 36.63 24.18 -1.01
C ASP A 600 37.27 24.93 -2.19
N THR A 601 37.08 26.25 -2.19
CA THR A 601 37.89 27.18 -2.97
C THR A 601 39.32 27.12 -2.45
N ASP A 602 40.10 26.15 -2.92
CA ASP A 602 41.56 26.21 -2.95
C ASP A 602 42.05 25.17 -3.98
N GLU A 603 42.02 25.54 -5.26
CA GLU A 603 42.77 24.84 -6.30
C GLU A 603 44.27 24.84 -5.94
N PRO A 604 44.94 23.67 -5.88
CA PRO A 604 46.39 23.64 -5.98
C PRO A 604 46.78 23.85 -7.45
N ASP A 605 47.46 24.97 -7.72
CA ASP A 605 48.06 25.38 -9.00
C ASP A 605 48.86 24.24 -9.66
N PHE A 606 48.22 23.48 -10.55
CA PHE A 606 48.90 22.51 -11.41
C PHE A 606 49.31 23.23 -12.71
N ARG A 607 50.52 23.81 -12.69
CA ARG A 607 51.14 24.37 -13.90
C ARG A 607 51.61 23.27 -14.83
N GLU A 608 51.01 23.22 -16.01
CA GLU A 608 51.50 22.47 -17.15
C GLU A 608 52.87 22.99 -17.60
N PRO A 609 53.90 22.14 -17.82
CA PRO A 609 55.19 22.59 -18.32
C PRO A 609 55.13 22.88 -19.82
N GLU A 610 55.52 24.09 -20.22
CA GLU A 610 55.58 24.49 -21.64
C GLU A 610 56.52 23.59 -22.47
N PRO A 611 56.10 23.18 -23.69
CA PRO A 611 56.98 22.45 -24.60
C PRO A 611 57.89 23.40 -25.39
N ALA A 612 59.19 23.10 -25.38
CA ALA A 612 60.21 23.83 -26.12
C ALA A 612 60.23 23.48 -27.63
N GLY A 613 60.06 24.50 -28.48
CA GLY A 613 60.67 24.57 -29.82
C GLY A 613 60.00 23.82 -30.98
N PRO A 614 60.37 24.14 -32.25
CA PRO A 614 59.36 24.53 -33.24
C PRO A 614 59.09 23.54 -34.40
N GLY A 615 57.83 23.52 -34.83
CA GLY A 615 57.35 23.16 -36.19
C GLY A 615 56.80 21.72 -36.36
N PRO A 616 56.01 21.43 -37.41
CA PRO A 616 55.68 22.26 -38.57
C PRO A 616 54.17 22.50 -38.80
N THR A 617 53.90 23.48 -39.64
CA THR A 617 52.64 23.80 -40.32
C THR A 617 52.09 22.62 -41.13
N SER A 618 50.82 22.29 -40.94
CA SER A 618 49.99 21.64 -41.97
C SER A 618 48.52 22.06 -41.83
N THR A 619 48.06 22.70 -42.90
CA THR A 619 46.71 23.09 -43.26
C THR A 619 45.77 21.90 -43.33
N GLU A 620 44.58 21.96 -42.72
CA GLU A 620 43.42 21.17 -43.14
C GLU A 620 42.12 21.99 -43.07
N PRO A 621 41.13 21.68 -43.93
CA PRO A 621 40.11 22.62 -44.38
C PRO A 621 38.77 22.50 -43.65
N ASP A 622 38.07 23.63 -43.65
CA ASP A 622 36.71 23.87 -43.15
C ASP A 622 35.68 22.96 -43.85
N PHE A 623 34.97 22.12 -43.09
CA PHE A 623 33.85 21.30 -43.59
C PHE A 623 32.58 21.61 -42.80
N ARG A 624 31.60 22.20 -43.52
CA ARG A 624 30.26 22.53 -43.02
C ARG A 624 29.31 21.34 -43.16
N GLU A 625 28.49 21.14 -42.13
CA GLU A 625 27.34 20.24 -42.12
C GLU A 625 26.17 20.81 -42.97
N PRO A 626 25.41 19.98 -43.72
CA PRO A 626 24.26 20.44 -44.50
C PRO A 626 22.94 20.35 -43.72
N GLU A 627 22.13 21.42 -43.75
CA GLU A 627 20.74 21.46 -43.26
C GLU A 627 19.78 20.68 -44.18
N PRO A 628 18.72 20.04 -43.63
CA PRO A 628 17.68 19.42 -44.44
C PRO A 628 16.64 20.44 -44.94
N ALA A 629 16.38 20.38 -46.25
CA ALA A 629 15.44 21.21 -46.99
C ALA A 629 13.96 20.91 -46.64
N GLY A 630 13.19 21.96 -46.32
CA GLY A 630 11.74 21.90 -46.26
C GLY A 630 11.11 21.90 -47.66
N PRO A 631 9.88 21.38 -47.84
CA PRO A 631 9.19 21.46 -49.11
C PRO A 631 8.45 22.81 -49.25
N GLY A 632 8.80 23.54 -50.30
CA GLY A 632 8.11 24.75 -50.77
C GLY A 632 6.84 24.46 -51.57
N PRO A 633 6.13 25.52 -52.00
CA PRO A 633 4.68 25.50 -52.26
C PRO A 633 4.32 25.35 -53.74
N THR A 634 3.07 24.99 -54.04
CA THR A 634 2.42 25.40 -55.30
C THR A 634 0.92 25.64 -55.11
N SER A 635 0.49 26.72 -55.74
CA SER A 635 -0.82 27.39 -55.76
C SER A 635 -1.92 26.66 -56.52
N THR A 636 -3.18 26.87 -56.12
CA THR A 636 -4.28 27.23 -57.03
C THR A 636 -5.34 28.01 -56.25
N GLY A 637 -5.93 29.02 -56.87
CA GLY A 637 -6.91 29.92 -56.26
C GLY A 637 -8.32 29.82 -56.88
N SER A 638 -9.27 30.37 -56.11
CA SER A 638 -10.59 30.95 -56.44
C SER A 638 -11.67 30.10 -57.12
N GLU A 639 -12.83 29.92 -56.46
CA GLU A 639 -14.04 30.74 -56.67
C GLU A 639 -15.22 30.38 -55.71
N SER A 640 -15.73 31.43 -55.06
CA SER A 640 -17.11 31.83 -54.68
C SER A 640 -18.31 30.87 -54.51
N GLU A 641 -18.94 31.05 -53.33
CA GLU A 641 -20.37 31.31 -53.04
C GLU A 641 -21.36 30.20 -52.54
N PRO A 642 -22.38 30.57 -51.71
CA PRO A 642 -22.91 29.76 -50.60
C PRO A 642 -24.41 29.41 -50.72
N VAL A 643 -24.91 28.38 -50.00
CA VAL A 643 -26.36 28.17 -49.79
C VAL A 643 -26.69 27.53 -48.42
N ASP A 644 -27.31 28.37 -47.58
CA ASP A 644 -28.53 28.26 -46.74
C ASP A 644 -28.82 27.11 -45.73
N PRO A 645 -29.31 27.44 -44.51
CA PRO A 645 -29.76 26.51 -43.49
C PRO A 645 -31.29 26.32 -43.49
N SER A 646 -31.77 25.07 -43.58
CA SER A 646 -33.15 24.76 -43.21
C SER A 646 -33.28 23.35 -42.67
N GLY A 647 -33.88 23.23 -41.48
CA GLY A 647 -34.16 21.96 -40.84
C GLY A 647 -35.38 21.26 -41.42
N ARG A 648 -35.35 19.92 -41.46
CA ARG A 648 -36.37 18.99 -40.92
C ARG A 648 -36.15 17.56 -41.42
N ARG A 649 -36.13 16.65 -40.44
CA ARG A 649 -36.73 15.30 -40.34
C ARG A 649 -36.54 14.24 -41.45
N ALA A 650 -36.19 13.07 -40.90
CA ALA A 650 -36.75 11.73 -41.09
C ALA A 650 -36.23 10.87 -42.26
N GLY A 651 -35.82 9.66 -41.86
CA GLY A 651 -35.39 8.52 -42.66
C GLY A 651 -34.83 7.48 -41.71
#